data_AF-A0A0W0NAE5-F1
#
_entry.id   AF-A0A0W0NAE5-F1
#
_cell.length_a   1.000
_cell.length_b   1.000
_cell.length_c   1.000
_cell.angle_alpha   90.00
_cell.angle_beta   90.00
_cell.angle_gamma   90.00
#
_symmetry.space_group_name_H-M   'P 1'
#
loop_
_entity.id
_entity.type
_entity.pdbx_description
1 polymer ?
#
loop_
_entity_poly.entity_id
_entity_poly.type
_entity_poly.pdbx_seq_one_letter_code
_entity_poly.pdbx_strand_id
1 'polypeptide(L)'
;MKKYRGSKFFFQKKESLPYSLTKSPHLQSMLKRLPLKKAQEQKTTAVEQALKEFAVSGGPADMMIPNYLGFTGWVTNLMDADNIKHLIFRRNSSLTESASKRLGVLDEMYALRSKYARLLENSDGKLEGEMFDVFCKFKLLTHYFNGAARAVEVLEARKKEIPVDLDADLPSCSQSELRSRLFSATERKEWQVVFKIIGRLKDDCHDDGELEFLEAMARFHSNDLKGCVSYASRVTKDHIDFAGAKALQLECLAYLGDVAELIIVLNSLGPSKLSPMFMLYLGQLLVLNAQDPLQAFTDLSKAAEDSSCTERSIALENDPFFLEFNRHSCSLALRLAEWLSAYGVSEEFKSNEFQNAAERLDTNYRSIIALQAFDPLLAEAVMEASAGQAFIPIVKRLLNGPHEKNSVDYVQALETQLRLGAIDIFVDNVVRLVKDLGDQRVPKAFIGLVQAAYVQSATRKLSVENEIAEALLRSGFDYNASLADQVQRSKRIDVLSSMGKLSYIWAEAALESAEKAEVFYGDAGMIALGFFRILEHELNDLLIEPLRNSKSVAAELDELWSRLGKSLSTEDPTQSKATAAKRKKAHMLWTQMIERLRPVLDGEKTGLELGPLHILLEKSRSTSGEDLELKLYFASKLTSHLNLAGQAAFKSGAIAKFIEQSAVEQYRNPPAHSRFVSLSTAQACKRHVVQCISGLAEWTIPSRLMKIAPSMQ
;
A
#
# COMPACT_ATOMS: atom_id res chain seq x y z
N MET A 1 -34.96 38.12 28.07
CA MET A 1 -36.32 37.74 27.63
C MET A 1 -36.22 36.79 26.44
N LYS A 2 -36.81 35.58 26.58
CA LYS A 2 -37.26 34.61 25.54
C LYS A 2 -36.20 34.11 24.51
N LYS A 3 -36.02 32.80 24.27
CA LYS A 3 -36.66 31.58 24.79
C LYS A 3 -35.76 30.37 24.45
N TYR A 4 -35.41 29.62 25.48
CA TYR A 4 -34.95 28.23 25.42
C TYR A 4 -36.09 27.29 24.97
N ARG A 5 -35.79 26.37 24.05
CA ARG A 5 -36.38 25.03 23.88
C ARG A 5 -35.23 24.18 23.30
N GLY A 6 -34.71 23.13 23.92
CA GLY A 6 -35.37 22.16 24.78
C GLY A 6 -35.79 20.95 23.95
N SER A 7 -34.85 20.09 23.59
CA SER A 7 -35.13 18.69 23.24
C SER A 7 -34.04 17.79 23.85
N LYS A 8 -34.47 17.09 24.90
CA LYS A 8 -33.80 15.95 25.50
C LYS A 8 -33.79 14.82 24.48
N PHE A 9 -32.66 14.12 24.31
CA PHE A 9 -32.69 12.68 24.13
C PHE A 9 -31.61 12.04 25.00
N PHE A 10 -32.09 11.15 25.86
CA PHE A 10 -31.37 10.40 26.88
C PHE A 10 -30.71 9.16 26.27
N PHE A 11 -29.48 8.90 26.74
CA PHE A 11 -28.83 7.61 27.03
C PHE A 11 -28.89 6.42 26.06
N GLN A 12 -27.66 5.97 25.75
CA GLN A 12 -27.20 4.58 25.66
C GLN A 12 -27.97 3.65 24.72
N LYS A 13 -27.43 3.55 23.51
CA LYS A 13 -27.23 2.25 22.88
C LYS A 13 -25.74 2.09 22.63
N LYS A 14 -25.13 1.05 23.21
CA LYS A 14 -23.87 0.47 22.72
C LYS A 14 -24.16 -0.01 21.29
N GLU A 15 -24.02 0.85 20.31
CA GLU A 15 -23.92 0.41 18.91
C GLU A 15 -22.52 -0.15 18.72
N SER A 16 -22.46 -1.45 18.50
CA SER A 16 -21.28 -2.13 17.97
C SER A 16 -20.72 -1.35 16.76
N LEU A 17 -19.42 -1.03 16.80
CA LEU A 17 -18.65 -0.35 15.75
C LEU A 17 -19.14 -0.70 14.32
N PRO A 18 -19.55 0.27 13.48
CA PRO A 18 -20.22 0.02 12.20
C PRO A 18 -19.27 -0.24 11.02
N TYR A 19 -18.05 -0.73 11.25
CA TYR A 19 -17.01 -0.83 10.21
C TYR A 19 -16.71 -2.28 9.77
N SER A 20 -17.73 -3.14 9.85
CA SER A 20 -17.70 -4.50 9.31
C SER A 20 -17.79 -4.49 7.78
N LEU A 21 -16.74 -4.96 7.09
CA LEU A 21 -16.65 -5.00 5.62
C LEU A 21 -17.73 -5.87 4.94
N THR A 22 -18.33 -6.80 5.69
CA THR A 22 -19.16 -7.90 5.13
C THR A 22 -20.67 -7.75 5.28
N LYS A 23 -21.19 -6.65 5.87
CA LYS A 23 -22.64 -6.36 5.73
C LYS A 23 -23.01 -5.83 4.34
N SER A 24 -22.03 -5.65 3.44
CA SER A 24 -22.27 -5.30 2.05
C SER A 24 -22.79 -6.53 1.29
N PRO A 25 -24.06 -6.52 0.80
CA PRO A 25 -24.61 -7.60 -0.04
C PRO A 25 -23.75 -7.86 -1.28
N HIS A 26 -22.94 -6.88 -1.66
CA HIS A 26 -22.12 -6.88 -2.84
C HIS A 26 -20.88 -7.79 -2.72
N LEU A 27 -20.20 -7.80 -1.56
CA LEU A 27 -19.08 -8.71 -1.29
C LEU A 27 -19.57 -10.17 -1.33
N GLN A 28 -20.72 -10.45 -0.72
CA GLN A 28 -21.36 -11.77 -0.77
C GLN A 28 -21.75 -12.16 -2.21
N SER A 29 -22.22 -11.20 -3.02
CA SER A 29 -22.51 -11.44 -4.44
C SER A 29 -21.24 -11.71 -5.27
N MET A 30 -20.13 -11.03 -4.95
CA MET A 30 -18.85 -11.16 -5.66
C MET A 30 -18.18 -12.51 -5.33
N LEU A 31 -18.19 -12.91 -4.05
CA LEU A 31 -17.70 -14.22 -3.61
C LEU A 31 -18.51 -15.36 -4.25
N LYS A 32 -19.83 -15.18 -4.42
CA LYS A 32 -20.70 -16.12 -5.16
C LYS A 32 -20.49 -16.11 -6.68
N ARG A 33 -19.92 -15.05 -7.26
CA ARG A 33 -19.69 -14.87 -8.71
C ARG A 33 -18.32 -15.40 -9.18
N LEU A 34 -17.43 -15.78 -8.28
CA LEU A 34 -16.19 -16.51 -8.60
C LEU A 34 -16.49 -18.02 -8.69
N PRO A 35 -15.83 -18.75 -9.59
CA PRO A 35 -16.46 -19.54 -10.64
C PRO A 35 -17.41 -20.62 -10.11
N LEU A 36 -18.68 -20.27 -9.98
CA LEU A 36 -19.80 -21.21 -10.05
C LEU A 36 -20.46 -21.01 -11.42
N LYS A 37 -20.33 -22.02 -12.29
CA LYS A 37 -21.25 -22.21 -13.41
C LYS A 37 -22.66 -22.30 -12.81
N LYS A 38 -23.39 -21.19 -12.74
CA LYS A 38 -24.86 -21.18 -12.69
C LYS A 38 -25.35 -19.81 -13.17
N ALA A 39 -26.39 -19.89 -14.02
CA ALA A 39 -26.90 -18.86 -14.90
C ALA A 39 -26.93 -17.46 -14.27
N GLN A 40 -26.16 -16.54 -14.85
CA GLN A 40 -26.35 -15.10 -14.65
C GLN A 40 -27.70 -14.70 -15.25
N GLU A 41 -28.56 -14.06 -14.47
CA GLU A 41 -29.38 -12.98 -15.01
C GLU A 41 -28.40 -11.94 -15.58
N GLN A 42 -28.17 -12.01 -16.89
CA GLN A 42 -27.27 -11.11 -17.59
C GLN A 42 -27.89 -9.71 -17.59
N LYS A 43 -27.23 -8.75 -16.94
CA LYS A 43 -27.43 -7.32 -17.24
C LYS A 43 -27.34 -7.17 -18.76
N THR A 44 -28.39 -6.66 -19.39
CA THR A 44 -28.41 -6.30 -20.80
C THR A 44 -27.27 -5.31 -21.05
N THR A 45 -26.39 -5.62 -21.99
CA THR A 45 -25.24 -4.77 -22.29
C THR A 45 -25.66 -3.58 -23.16
N ALA A 46 -24.82 -2.53 -23.24
CA ALA A 46 -25.14 -1.33 -24.02
C ALA A 46 -25.30 -1.63 -25.52
N VAL A 47 -24.49 -2.54 -26.08
CA VAL A 47 -24.64 -2.97 -27.48
C VAL A 47 -25.88 -3.83 -27.66
N GLU A 48 -26.26 -4.67 -26.68
CA GLU A 48 -27.49 -5.45 -26.73
C GLU A 48 -28.74 -4.55 -26.71
N GLN A 49 -28.72 -3.49 -25.89
CA GLN A 49 -29.77 -2.50 -25.82
C GLN A 49 -29.86 -1.67 -27.11
N ALA A 50 -28.73 -1.20 -27.63
CA ALA A 50 -28.70 -0.47 -28.89
C ALA A 50 -29.11 -1.36 -30.09
N LEU A 51 -28.76 -2.64 -30.07
CA LEU A 51 -29.22 -3.63 -31.05
C LEU A 51 -30.73 -3.87 -30.96
N LYS A 52 -31.31 -3.88 -29.75
CA LYS A 52 -32.78 -3.94 -29.54
C LYS A 52 -33.46 -2.73 -30.16
N GLU A 53 -32.93 -1.52 -29.92
CA GLU A 53 -33.48 -0.29 -30.47
C GLU A 53 -33.40 -0.25 -32.00
N PHE A 54 -32.27 -0.70 -32.57
CA PHE A 54 -32.12 -0.81 -34.03
C PHE A 54 -33.08 -1.84 -34.64
N ALA A 55 -33.23 -3.01 -34.03
CA ALA A 55 -34.13 -4.06 -34.53
C ALA A 55 -35.61 -3.61 -34.57
N VAL A 56 -36.01 -2.71 -33.67
CA VAL A 56 -37.36 -2.15 -33.59
C VAL A 56 -37.56 -0.95 -34.54
N SER A 57 -36.55 -0.11 -34.75
CA SER A 57 -36.66 1.18 -35.46
C SER A 57 -36.05 1.22 -36.87
N GLY A 58 -35.19 0.26 -37.21
CA GLY A 58 -34.35 0.31 -38.41
C GLY A 58 -34.97 -0.28 -39.68
N GLY A 59 -36.13 -0.94 -39.62
CA GLY A 59 -36.81 -1.52 -40.78
C GLY A 59 -37.89 -0.61 -41.37
N PRO A 60 -38.19 -0.68 -42.69
CA PRO A 60 -39.38 -0.03 -43.23
C PRO A 60 -40.63 -0.58 -42.53
N ALA A 61 -41.51 0.32 -42.08
CA ALA A 61 -42.57 0.09 -41.09
C ALA A 61 -43.63 -0.99 -41.42
N ASP A 62 -43.54 -1.66 -42.57
CA ASP A 62 -44.49 -2.69 -43.03
C ASP A 62 -43.83 -3.98 -43.55
N MET A 63 -42.51 -4.16 -43.39
CA MET A 63 -41.84 -5.39 -43.85
C MET A 63 -41.11 -6.13 -42.72
N MET A 64 -41.47 -7.39 -42.53
CA MET A 64 -40.79 -8.40 -41.69
C MET A 64 -39.41 -8.82 -42.24
N ILE A 65 -38.59 -7.86 -42.71
CA ILE A 65 -37.27 -8.10 -43.31
C ILE A 65 -36.22 -7.26 -42.57
N PRO A 66 -35.15 -7.87 -42.02
CA PRO A 66 -34.09 -7.11 -41.36
C PRO A 66 -33.38 -6.13 -42.31
N ASN A 67 -33.18 -4.87 -41.89
CA ASN A 67 -32.46 -3.86 -42.67
C ASN A 67 -30.94 -4.08 -42.62
N TYR A 68 -30.43 -4.97 -43.47
CA TYR A 68 -29.01 -5.34 -43.51
C TYR A 68 -28.07 -4.19 -43.88
N LEU A 69 -28.44 -3.35 -44.85
CA LEU A 69 -27.61 -2.23 -45.30
C LEU A 69 -27.52 -1.13 -44.23
N GLY A 70 -28.67 -0.76 -43.66
CA GLY A 70 -28.74 0.18 -42.54
C GLY A 70 -28.05 -0.35 -41.28
N PHE A 71 -28.06 -1.67 -41.06
CA PHE A 71 -27.36 -2.31 -39.95
C PHE A 71 -25.85 -2.18 -40.08
N THR A 72 -25.28 -2.44 -41.27
CA THR A 72 -23.85 -2.25 -41.50
C THR A 72 -23.42 -0.80 -41.28
N GLY A 73 -24.19 0.18 -41.78
CA GLY A 73 -23.94 1.60 -41.52
C GLY A 73 -24.10 2.00 -40.04
N TRP A 74 -25.07 1.41 -39.33
CA TRP A 74 -25.26 1.60 -37.89
C TRP A 74 -24.11 1.04 -37.08
N VAL A 75 -23.60 -0.16 -37.41
CA VAL A 75 -22.43 -0.74 -36.73
C VAL A 75 -21.19 0.13 -36.95
N THR A 76 -20.96 0.63 -38.17
CA THR A 76 -19.88 1.58 -38.46
C THR A 76 -20.02 2.86 -37.64
N ASN A 77 -21.23 3.44 -37.58
CA ASN A 77 -21.48 4.62 -36.74
C ASN A 77 -21.31 4.33 -35.24
N LEU A 78 -21.75 3.17 -34.74
CA LEU A 78 -21.58 2.77 -33.34
C LEU A 78 -20.09 2.66 -32.96
N MET A 79 -19.30 2.14 -33.90
CA MET A 79 -17.85 2.04 -33.83
C MET A 79 -17.16 3.41 -33.86
N ASP A 80 -17.71 4.38 -34.59
CA ASP A 80 -17.12 5.70 -34.81
C ASP A 80 -17.65 6.81 -33.86
N ALA A 81 -18.79 6.60 -33.19
CA ALA A 81 -19.56 7.65 -32.50
C ALA A 81 -18.95 8.25 -31.22
N ASP A 82 -17.79 7.81 -30.72
CA ASP A 82 -17.20 8.33 -29.47
C ASP A 82 -15.74 8.81 -29.56
N ASN A 83 -15.19 9.05 -30.75
CA ASN A 83 -13.77 9.43 -30.90
C ASN A 83 -13.34 10.75 -30.19
N ILE A 84 -14.23 11.42 -29.44
CA ILE A 84 -13.98 12.77 -28.93
C ILE A 84 -14.16 12.94 -27.41
N LYS A 85 -14.91 12.11 -26.68
CA LYS A 85 -15.38 12.59 -25.36
C LYS A 85 -14.49 12.31 -24.15
N HIS A 86 -13.72 11.21 -24.09
CA HIS A 86 -12.84 11.00 -22.93
C HIS A 86 -11.54 10.27 -23.26
N LEU A 87 -10.41 10.96 -23.08
CA LEU A 87 -9.05 10.39 -23.04
C LEU A 87 -8.91 9.49 -21.80
N ILE A 88 -9.39 8.25 -21.88
CA ILE A 88 -9.30 7.30 -20.76
C ILE A 88 -8.60 6.04 -21.23
N PHE A 89 -7.45 5.77 -20.63
CA PHE A 89 -6.82 4.45 -20.64
C PHE A 89 -6.93 3.86 -19.24
N ARG A 90 -7.47 2.64 -19.11
CA ARG A 90 -7.54 1.94 -17.83
C ARG A 90 -6.35 0.99 -17.74
N ARG A 91 -5.48 1.19 -16.74
CA ARG A 91 -4.26 0.39 -16.54
C ARG A 91 -4.53 -1.08 -16.19
N ASN A 92 -5.72 -1.38 -15.68
CA ASN A 92 -6.11 -2.70 -15.20
C ASN A 92 -7.09 -3.43 -16.13
N SER A 93 -7.55 -2.80 -17.22
CA SER A 93 -8.32 -3.52 -18.22
C SER A 93 -7.41 -4.49 -18.96
N SER A 94 -7.89 -5.72 -19.17
CA SER A 94 -7.23 -6.66 -20.07
C SER A 94 -7.11 -6.05 -21.47
N LEU A 95 -6.17 -6.52 -22.28
CA LEU A 95 -6.07 -6.04 -23.67
C LEU A 95 -7.38 -6.25 -24.44
N THR A 96 -8.26 -7.16 -24.00
CA THR A 96 -9.62 -7.36 -24.51
C THR A 96 -10.61 -6.25 -24.13
N GLU A 97 -10.44 -5.59 -22.97
CA GLU A 97 -11.22 -4.43 -22.53
C GLU A 97 -10.65 -3.09 -23.07
N SER A 98 -9.34 -3.04 -23.35
CA SER A 98 -8.64 -1.86 -23.91
C SER A 98 -8.38 -1.93 -25.42
N ALA A 99 -8.67 -3.06 -26.07
CA ALA A 99 -8.60 -3.17 -27.53
C ALA A 99 -9.50 -2.10 -28.15
N SER A 100 -9.10 -1.55 -29.31
CA SER A 100 -9.88 -0.58 -30.10
C SER A 100 -11.37 -0.80 -29.89
N LYS A 101 -12.13 0.25 -29.54
CA LYS A 101 -13.58 0.18 -29.27
C LYS A 101 -14.33 -0.68 -30.30
N ARG A 102 -13.86 -0.71 -31.55
CA ARG A 102 -14.32 -1.60 -32.61
C ARG A 102 -14.25 -3.09 -32.25
N LEU A 103 -13.12 -3.58 -31.74
CA LEU A 103 -12.92 -4.97 -31.32
C LEU A 103 -13.79 -5.34 -30.12
N GLY A 104 -13.93 -4.46 -29.13
CA GLY A 104 -14.83 -4.69 -28.00
C GLY A 104 -16.29 -4.80 -28.45
N VAL A 105 -16.74 -3.90 -29.34
CA VAL A 105 -18.07 -3.97 -29.96
C VAL A 105 -18.24 -5.25 -30.79
N LEU A 106 -17.23 -5.65 -31.57
CA LEU A 106 -17.24 -6.90 -32.34
C LEU A 106 -17.33 -8.14 -31.43
N ASP A 107 -16.55 -8.20 -30.35
CA ASP A 107 -16.57 -9.31 -29.41
C ASP A 107 -17.92 -9.43 -28.69
N GLU A 108 -18.51 -8.30 -28.30
CA GLU A 108 -19.85 -8.25 -27.70
C GLU A 108 -20.92 -8.69 -28.70
N MET A 109 -20.87 -8.19 -29.94
CA MET A 109 -21.75 -8.61 -31.03
C MET A 109 -21.62 -10.11 -31.33
N TYR A 110 -20.41 -10.68 -31.25
CA TYR A 110 -20.18 -12.10 -31.43
C TYR A 110 -20.77 -12.93 -30.28
N ALA A 111 -20.60 -12.47 -29.04
CA ALA A 111 -21.22 -13.09 -27.86
C ALA A 111 -22.75 -13.07 -27.95
N LEU A 112 -23.33 -11.95 -28.40
CA LEU A 112 -24.77 -11.81 -28.66
C LEU A 112 -25.23 -12.74 -29.78
N ARG A 113 -24.47 -12.87 -30.87
CA ARG A 113 -24.76 -13.83 -31.94
C ARG A 113 -24.84 -15.26 -31.40
N SER A 114 -23.88 -15.64 -30.57
CA SER A 114 -23.80 -16.96 -29.94
C SER A 114 -24.89 -17.19 -28.88
N LYS A 115 -25.32 -16.12 -28.19
CA LYS A 115 -26.45 -16.12 -27.26
C LYS A 115 -27.76 -16.38 -28.02
N TYR A 116 -28.02 -15.62 -29.09
CA TYR A 116 -29.24 -15.77 -29.89
C TYR A 116 -29.29 -17.08 -30.66
N ALA A 117 -28.16 -17.60 -31.16
CA ALA A 117 -28.07 -18.93 -31.75
C ALA A 117 -28.59 -20.01 -30.78
N ARG A 118 -28.06 -20.02 -29.55
CA ARG A 118 -28.49 -20.97 -28.50
C ARG A 118 -29.96 -20.82 -28.12
N LEU A 119 -30.48 -19.60 -28.09
CA LEU A 119 -31.90 -19.37 -27.82
C LEU A 119 -32.80 -19.92 -28.92
N LEU A 120 -32.39 -19.81 -30.19
CA LEU A 120 -33.11 -20.36 -31.34
C LEU A 120 -33.01 -21.89 -31.42
N GLU A 121 -31.86 -22.47 -31.06
CA GLU A 121 -31.68 -23.94 -30.98
C GLU A 121 -32.60 -24.56 -29.93
N ASN A 122 -32.90 -23.83 -28.85
CA ASN A 122 -33.74 -24.30 -27.75
C ASN A 122 -35.25 -24.02 -27.93
N SER A 123 -35.68 -23.44 -29.04
CA SER A 123 -37.06 -22.94 -29.20
C SER A 123 -38.00 -23.84 -30.03
N ASP A 124 -37.66 -25.12 -30.25
CA ASP A 124 -38.46 -26.12 -30.98
C ASP A 124 -39.02 -25.65 -32.35
N GLY A 125 -38.37 -24.67 -32.98
CA GLY A 125 -38.72 -24.17 -34.32
C GLY A 125 -39.97 -23.27 -34.42
N LYS A 126 -40.64 -22.92 -33.31
CA LYS A 126 -41.79 -21.98 -33.36
C LYS A 126 -41.33 -20.53 -33.23
N LEU A 127 -41.38 -19.78 -34.33
CA LEU A 127 -40.97 -18.37 -34.41
C LEU A 127 -42.18 -17.43 -34.22
N GLU A 128 -42.75 -17.40 -33.01
CA GLU A 128 -43.84 -16.47 -32.66
C GLU A 128 -43.37 -15.43 -31.62
N GLY A 129 -43.91 -14.21 -31.70
CA GLY A 129 -43.67 -13.15 -30.70
C GLY A 129 -42.18 -12.79 -30.52
N GLU A 130 -41.69 -12.85 -29.28
CA GLU A 130 -40.31 -12.51 -28.89
C GLU A 130 -39.24 -13.36 -29.60
N MET A 131 -39.57 -14.59 -30.03
CA MET A 131 -38.63 -15.46 -30.75
C MET A 131 -38.32 -14.97 -32.17
N PHE A 132 -39.26 -14.25 -32.80
CA PHE A 132 -39.04 -13.63 -34.10
C PHE A 132 -38.03 -12.48 -34.01
N ASP A 133 -38.10 -11.68 -32.93
CA ASP A 133 -37.14 -10.61 -32.65
C ASP A 133 -35.72 -11.16 -32.39
N VAL A 134 -35.61 -12.26 -31.64
CA VAL A 134 -34.34 -13.02 -31.47
C VAL A 134 -33.78 -13.50 -32.81
N PHE A 135 -34.65 -14.02 -33.70
CA PHE A 135 -34.26 -14.47 -35.04
C PHE A 135 -33.75 -13.32 -35.92
N CYS A 136 -34.43 -12.18 -35.93
CA CYS A 136 -34.02 -10.99 -36.67
C CYS A 136 -32.65 -10.46 -36.21
N LYS A 137 -32.42 -10.37 -34.89
CA LYS A 137 -31.12 -9.97 -34.33
C LYS A 137 -30.01 -10.96 -34.70
N PHE A 138 -30.29 -12.26 -34.63
CA PHE A 138 -29.34 -13.29 -35.06
C PHE A 138 -28.99 -13.18 -36.55
N LYS A 139 -29.97 -12.90 -37.41
CA LYS A 139 -29.78 -12.69 -38.86
C LYS A 139 -28.94 -11.45 -39.15
N LEU A 140 -29.21 -10.32 -38.49
CA LEU A 140 -28.44 -9.08 -38.63
C LEU A 140 -26.97 -9.29 -38.25
N LEU A 141 -26.73 -9.88 -37.07
CA LEU A 141 -25.38 -10.20 -36.61
C LEU A 141 -24.68 -11.16 -37.58
N THR A 142 -25.35 -12.23 -38.00
CA THR A 142 -24.77 -13.21 -38.94
C THR A 142 -24.47 -12.60 -40.31
N HIS A 143 -25.31 -11.69 -40.81
CA HIS A 143 -25.04 -10.96 -42.06
C HIS A 143 -23.76 -10.14 -41.95
N TYR A 144 -23.62 -9.34 -40.89
CA TYR A 144 -22.43 -8.52 -40.69
C TYR A 144 -21.16 -9.37 -40.56
N PHE A 145 -21.23 -10.44 -39.76
CA PHE A 145 -20.12 -11.38 -39.55
C PHE A 145 -19.72 -12.20 -40.77
N ASN A 146 -20.60 -12.32 -41.79
CA ASN A 146 -20.30 -13.01 -43.04
C ASN A 146 -19.95 -12.05 -44.20
N GLY A 147 -20.21 -10.75 -44.05
CA GLY A 147 -20.05 -9.75 -45.12
C GLY A 147 -18.89 -8.77 -44.92
N ALA A 148 -18.52 -8.46 -43.68
CA ALA A 148 -17.42 -7.54 -43.38
C ALA A 148 -16.11 -8.30 -43.19
N ALA A 149 -15.07 -7.96 -43.97
CA ALA A 149 -13.76 -8.64 -43.94
C ALA A 149 -13.20 -8.78 -42.51
N ARG A 150 -13.27 -7.70 -41.73
CA ARG A 150 -12.81 -7.68 -40.33
C ARG A 150 -13.62 -8.57 -39.39
N ALA A 151 -14.93 -8.69 -39.63
CA ALA A 151 -15.80 -9.54 -38.82
C ALA A 151 -15.59 -11.03 -39.16
N VAL A 152 -15.32 -11.35 -40.43
CA VAL A 152 -14.95 -12.70 -40.88
C VAL A 152 -13.63 -13.14 -40.23
N GLU A 153 -12.63 -12.27 -40.18
CA GLU A 153 -11.33 -12.54 -39.53
C GLU A 153 -11.48 -12.88 -38.03
N VAL A 154 -12.30 -12.12 -37.29
CA VAL A 154 -12.59 -12.39 -35.87
C VAL A 154 -13.28 -13.74 -35.70
N LEU A 155 -14.21 -14.06 -36.59
CA LEU A 155 -14.94 -15.33 -36.61
C LEU A 155 -14.02 -16.53 -36.81
N GLU A 156 -13.05 -16.43 -37.72
CA GLU A 156 -12.08 -17.49 -38.00
C GLU A 156 -11.08 -17.68 -36.87
N ALA A 157 -10.60 -16.59 -36.26
CA ALA A 157 -9.71 -16.66 -35.11
C ALA A 157 -10.37 -17.32 -33.89
N ARG A 158 -11.66 -17.03 -33.64
CA ARG A 158 -12.41 -17.61 -32.51
C ARG A 158 -12.78 -19.08 -32.69
N LYS A 159 -12.73 -19.62 -33.91
CA LYS A 159 -12.93 -21.06 -34.18
C LYS A 159 -11.70 -21.90 -33.82
N LYS A 160 -10.53 -21.29 -33.69
CA LYS A 160 -9.28 -21.97 -33.35
C LYS A 160 -9.05 -21.94 -31.83
N GLU A 161 -8.64 -23.07 -31.26
CA GLU A 161 -8.21 -23.10 -29.85
C GLU A 161 -6.92 -22.29 -29.68
N ILE A 162 -6.86 -21.47 -28.64
CA ILE A 162 -5.66 -20.70 -28.30
C ILE A 162 -4.64 -21.68 -27.70
N PRO A 163 -3.43 -21.82 -28.29
CA PRO A 163 -2.46 -22.77 -27.80
C PRO A 163 -1.97 -22.41 -26.39
N VAL A 164 -1.50 -23.42 -25.66
CA VAL A 164 -0.86 -23.23 -24.36
C VAL A 164 0.44 -22.44 -24.54
N ASP A 165 1.24 -22.80 -25.53
CA ASP A 165 2.45 -22.09 -25.91
C ASP A 165 2.14 -21.02 -26.98
N LEU A 166 2.25 -19.76 -26.61
CA LEU A 166 1.75 -18.65 -27.43
C LEU A 166 2.73 -18.22 -28.53
N ASP A 167 4.02 -18.52 -28.42
CA ASP A 167 5.03 -18.20 -29.44
C ASP A 167 5.45 -19.39 -30.33
N ALA A 168 4.78 -20.53 -30.19
CA ALA A 168 4.95 -21.67 -31.08
C ALA A 168 4.41 -21.37 -32.48
N ASP A 169 5.19 -21.69 -33.53
CA ASP A 169 4.77 -21.63 -34.94
C ASP A 169 4.24 -20.25 -35.41
N LEU A 170 4.73 -19.14 -34.82
CA LEU A 170 4.38 -17.78 -35.22
C LEU A 170 4.49 -17.51 -36.74
N PRO A 171 5.50 -18.01 -37.48
CA PRO A 171 5.62 -17.75 -38.91
C PRO A 171 4.45 -18.30 -39.76
N SER A 172 3.74 -19.31 -39.29
CA SER A 172 2.60 -19.93 -39.99
C SER A 172 1.23 -19.41 -39.54
N CYS A 173 1.19 -18.51 -38.56
CA CYS A 173 -0.05 -17.95 -38.03
C CYS A 173 -0.67 -16.92 -39.00
N SER A 174 -1.99 -16.90 -39.10
CA SER A 174 -2.71 -15.78 -39.73
C SER A 174 -2.61 -14.51 -38.85
N GLN A 175 -2.84 -13.33 -39.43
CA GLN A 175 -2.85 -12.07 -38.68
C GLN A 175 -3.90 -12.07 -37.55
N SER A 176 -5.06 -12.67 -37.79
CA SER A 176 -6.12 -12.83 -36.80
C SER A 176 -5.74 -13.78 -35.65
N GLU A 177 -4.96 -14.82 -35.93
CA GLU A 177 -4.41 -15.75 -34.94
C GLU A 177 -3.31 -15.09 -34.10
N LEU A 178 -2.42 -14.33 -34.73
CA LEU A 178 -1.41 -13.52 -34.05
C LEU A 178 -2.07 -12.53 -33.07
N ARG A 179 -3.14 -11.83 -33.47
CA ARG A 179 -3.87 -10.91 -32.59
C ARG A 179 -4.52 -11.60 -31.39
N SER A 180 -5.13 -12.77 -31.61
CA SER A 180 -5.74 -13.53 -30.51
C SER A 180 -4.68 -14.02 -29.50
N ARG A 181 -3.52 -14.44 -30.00
CA ARG A 181 -2.36 -14.80 -29.17
C ARG A 181 -1.74 -13.60 -28.48
N LEU A 182 -1.69 -12.42 -29.12
CA LEU A 182 -1.21 -11.17 -28.53
C LEU A 182 -2.01 -10.81 -27.27
N PHE A 183 -3.34 -10.79 -27.38
CA PHE A 183 -4.22 -10.50 -26.26
C PHE A 183 -4.09 -11.53 -25.14
N SER A 184 -3.99 -12.80 -25.50
CA SER A 184 -3.75 -13.88 -24.54
C SER A 184 -2.39 -13.74 -23.82
N ALA A 185 -1.33 -13.38 -24.55
CA ALA A 185 0.00 -13.19 -24.00
C ALA A 185 0.03 -11.99 -23.04
N THR A 186 -0.71 -10.92 -23.35
CA THR A 186 -0.87 -9.80 -22.41
C THR A 186 -1.66 -10.20 -21.17
N GLU A 187 -2.77 -10.92 -21.31
CA GLU A 187 -3.56 -11.39 -20.16
C GLU A 187 -2.70 -12.26 -19.22
N ARG A 188 -1.79 -13.06 -19.79
CA ARG A 188 -0.80 -13.86 -19.05
C ARG A 188 0.44 -13.10 -18.60
N LYS A 189 0.59 -11.83 -18.99
CA LYS A 189 1.76 -10.96 -18.74
C LYS A 189 3.08 -11.51 -19.31
N GLU A 190 3.02 -12.22 -20.42
CA GLU A 190 4.15 -12.79 -21.13
C GLU A 190 4.75 -11.76 -22.12
N TRP A 191 5.33 -10.68 -21.59
CA TRP A 191 5.72 -9.50 -22.40
C TRP A 191 6.73 -9.80 -23.51
N GLN A 192 7.63 -10.77 -23.31
CA GLN A 192 8.55 -11.19 -24.37
C GLN A 192 7.82 -11.81 -25.56
N VAL A 193 6.77 -12.59 -25.31
CA VAL A 193 5.92 -13.18 -26.34
C VAL A 193 5.10 -12.10 -27.05
N VAL A 194 4.59 -11.12 -26.29
CA VAL A 194 3.88 -9.94 -26.85
C VAL A 194 4.75 -9.23 -27.90
N PHE A 195 6.02 -8.91 -27.60
CA PHE A 195 6.91 -8.25 -28.57
C PHE A 195 7.25 -9.13 -29.78
N LYS A 196 7.43 -10.44 -29.59
CA LYS A 196 7.63 -11.39 -30.71
C LYS A 196 6.43 -11.40 -31.65
N ILE A 197 5.22 -11.35 -31.11
CA ILE A 197 3.97 -11.35 -31.88
C ILE A 197 3.79 -10.02 -32.60
N ILE A 198 4.00 -8.88 -31.92
CA ILE A 198 3.92 -7.54 -32.54
C ILE A 198 4.84 -7.43 -33.75
N GLY A 199 6.09 -7.91 -33.64
CA GLY A 199 7.05 -7.90 -34.75
C GLY A 199 6.67 -8.80 -35.95
N ARG A 200 5.56 -9.54 -35.88
CA ARG A 200 5.02 -10.39 -36.96
C ARG A 200 3.68 -9.88 -37.51
N LEU A 201 3.08 -8.89 -36.86
CA LEU A 201 1.92 -8.19 -37.39
C LEU A 201 2.35 -7.33 -38.58
N LYS A 202 1.49 -7.21 -39.59
CA LYS A 202 1.75 -6.39 -40.78
C LYS A 202 0.90 -5.13 -40.76
N ASP A 203 1.50 -4.00 -41.09
CA ASP A 203 0.84 -2.68 -41.10
C ASP A 203 -0.43 -2.66 -41.97
N ASP A 204 -0.40 -3.30 -43.14
CA ASP A 204 -1.52 -3.37 -44.11
C ASP A 204 -2.76 -4.15 -43.62
N CYS A 205 -2.64 -4.85 -42.49
CA CYS A 205 -3.71 -5.67 -41.89
C CYS A 205 -4.36 -5.00 -40.65
N HIS A 206 -3.96 -3.75 -40.36
CA HIS A 206 -4.32 -3.00 -39.15
C HIS A 206 -4.85 -1.61 -39.52
N ASP A 207 -5.65 -1.02 -38.63
CA ASP A 207 -6.07 0.38 -38.81
C ASP A 207 -4.84 1.30 -38.66
N ASP A 208 -4.81 2.43 -39.37
CA ASP A 208 -3.70 3.39 -39.29
C ASP A 208 -3.45 3.80 -37.82
N GLY A 209 -2.21 3.60 -37.34
CA GLY A 209 -1.80 3.88 -35.96
C GLY A 209 -2.05 2.77 -34.94
N GLU A 210 -2.75 1.69 -35.30
CA GLU A 210 -3.10 0.60 -34.37
C GLU A 210 -1.85 -0.14 -33.89
N LEU A 211 -0.87 -0.39 -34.76
CA LEU A 211 0.36 -1.11 -34.38
C LEU A 211 1.25 -0.27 -33.45
N GLU A 212 1.38 1.03 -33.72
CA GLU A 212 2.09 1.95 -32.82
C GLU A 212 1.43 2.03 -31.45
N PHE A 213 0.08 2.03 -31.41
CA PHE A 213 -0.65 2.00 -30.15
C PHE A 213 -0.45 0.68 -29.39
N LEU A 214 -0.53 -0.47 -30.08
CA LEU A 214 -0.29 -1.79 -29.48
C LEU A 214 1.14 -1.91 -28.92
N GLU A 215 2.13 -1.39 -29.65
CA GLU A 215 3.52 -1.38 -29.17
C GLU A 215 3.72 -0.41 -28.01
N ALA A 216 3.11 0.78 -28.03
CA ALA A 216 3.15 1.70 -26.90
C ALA A 216 2.58 1.07 -25.63
N MET A 217 1.42 0.42 -25.73
CA MET A 217 0.77 -0.27 -24.62
C MET A 217 1.60 -1.45 -24.09
N ALA A 218 2.19 -2.27 -24.97
CA ALA A 218 3.10 -3.34 -24.57
C ALA A 218 4.30 -2.81 -23.78
N ARG A 219 4.90 -1.70 -24.24
CA ARG A 219 6.02 -1.03 -23.56
C ARG A 219 5.63 -0.41 -22.23
N PHE A 220 4.43 0.18 -22.14
CA PHE A 220 3.89 0.68 -20.88
C PHE A 220 3.79 -0.44 -19.82
N HIS A 221 3.21 -1.59 -20.20
CA HIS A 221 3.07 -2.72 -19.28
C HIS A 221 4.39 -3.45 -18.96
N SER A 222 5.37 -3.42 -19.88
CA SER A 222 6.73 -3.91 -19.64
C SER A 222 7.62 -2.90 -18.90
N ASN A 223 7.07 -1.77 -18.46
CA ASN A 223 7.77 -0.68 -17.76
C ASN A 223 8.86 0.04 -18.58
N ASP A 224 8.80 -0.02 -19.92
CA ASP A 224 9.60 0.81 -20.82
C ASP A 224 8.85 2.10 -21.17
N LEU A 225 8.82 3.03 -20.20
CA LEU A 225 8.03 4.25 -20.28
C LEU A 225 8.50 5.18 -21.41
N LYS A 226 9.82 5.30 -21.63
CA LYS A 226 10.37 6.14 -22.72
C LYS A 226 10.03 5.57 -24.08
N GLY A 227 10.12 4.25 -24.24
CA GLY A 227 9.68 3.58 -25.45
C GLY A 227 8.18 3.78 -25.68
N CYS A 228 7.34 3.68 -24.64
CA CYS A 228 5.91 3.97 -24.74
C CYS A 228 5.65 5.40 -25.26
N VAL A 229 6.31 6.43 -24.70
CA VAL A 229 6.17 7.82 -25.15
C VAL A 229 6.54 7.95 -26.64
N SER A 230 7.66 7.33 -27.05
CA SER A 230 8.12 7.38 -28.44
C SER A 230 7.09 6.77 -29.41
N TYR A 231 6.47 5.65 -29.08
CA TYR A 231 5.49 5.01 -29.95
C TYR A 231 4.12 5.69 -29.89
N ALA A 232 3.65 6.07 -28.71
CA ALA A 232 2.39 6.80 -28.54
C ALA A 232 2.39 8.16 -29.26
N SER A 233 3.55 8.82 -29.36
CA SER A 233 3.67 10.09 -30.08
C SER A 233 3.49 9.99 -31.60
N ARG A 234 3.70 8.79 -32.18
CA ARG A 234 3.52 8.52 -33.62
C ARG A 234 2.05 8.38 -34.03
N VAL A 235 1.16 8.12 -33.06
CA VAL A 235 -0.28 8.04 -33.32
C VAL A 235 -0.82 9.46 -33.50
N THR A 236 -1.30 9.76 -34.71
CA THR A 236 -1.77 11.09 -35.09
C THR A 236 -3.25 11.29 -34.78
N LYS A 237 -3.71 12.54 -34.77
CA LYS A 237 -5.11 12.91 -34.41
C LYS A 237 -6.18 12.28 -35.31
N ASP A 238 -5.79 11.84 -36.50
CA ASP A 238 -6.68 11.25 -37.50
C ASP A 238 -6.78 9.72 -37.33
N HIS A 239 -5.96 9.12 -36.45
CA HIS A 239 -5.97 7.70 -36.12
C HIS A 239 -7.03 7.38 -35.04
N ILE A 240 -7.61 6.18 -35.11
CA ILE A 240 -8.67 5.75 -34.19
C ILE A 240 -8.18 5.64 -32.73
N ASP A 241 -6.95 5.19 -32.53
CA ASP A 241 -6.37 4.98 -31.20
C ASP A 241 -5.69 6.22 -30.62
N PHE A 242 -5.83 7.39 -31.26
CA PHE A 242 -5.21 8.65 -30.83
C PHE A 242 -5.50 8.96 -29.36
N ALA A 243 -6.75 8.80 -28.93
CA ALA A 243 -7.14 9.12 -27.57
C ALA A 243 -6.45 8.20 -26.54
N GLY A 244 -6.43 6.89 -26.79
CA GLY A 244 -5.75 5.91 -25.95
C GLY A 244 -4.25 6.13 -25.91
N ALA A 245 -3.63 6.39 -27.07
CA ALA A 245 -2.21 6.68 -27.19
C ALA A 245 -1.82 7.93 -26.39
N LYS A 246 -2.61 9.00 -26.44
CA LYS A 246 -2.32 10.24 -25.70
C LYS A 246 -2.52 10.10 -24.20
N ALA A 247 -3.51 9.32 -23.75
CA ALA A 247 -3.65 8.97 -22.34
C ALA A 247 -2.42 8.19 -21.83
N LEU A 248 -1.95 7.19 -22.58
CA LEU A 248 -0.71 6.45 -22.27
C LEU A 248 0.52 7.36 -22.23
N GLN A 249 0.64 8.28 -23.20
CA GLN A 249 1.73 9.24 -23.26
C GLN A 249 1.75 10.13 -22.01
N LEU A 250 0.61 10.71 -21.64
CA LEU A 250 0.49 11.57 -20.45
C LEU A 250 0.82 10.81 -19.16
N GLU A 251 0.29 9.59 -18.99
CA GLU A 251 0.56 8.78 -17.81
C GLU A 251 2.05 8.39 -17.71
N CYS A 252 2.70 8.04 -18.83
CA CYS A 252 4.13 7.77 -18.87
C CYS A 252 4.97 9.00 -18.51
N LEU A 253 4.63 10.17 -19.03
CA LEU A 253 5.33 11.42 -18.72
C LEU A 253 5.18 11.78 -17.24
N ALA A 254 4.01 11.56 -16.66
CA ALA A 254 3.79 11.73 -15.22
C ALA A 254 4.65 10.75 -14.39
N TYR A 255 4.77 9.48 -14.82
CA TYR A 255 5.67 8.51 -14.16
C TYR A 255 7.15 8.85 -14.32
N LEU A 256 7.54 9.44 -15.44
CA LEU A 256 8.91 9.91 -15.67
C LEU A 256 9.23 11.20 -14.92
N GLY A 257 8.21 11.89 -14.39
CA GLY A 257 8.38 13.21 -13.77
C GLY A 257 8.68 14.32 -14.77
N ASP A 258 8.40 14.12 -16.06
CA ASP A 258 8.70 15.08 -17.13
C ASP A 258 7.57 16.12 -17.26
N VAL A 259 7.65 17.14 -16.42
CA VAL A 259 6.66 18.23 -16.33
C VAL A 259 6.54 18.98 -17.66
N ALA A 260 7.68 19.28 -18.29
CA ALA A 260 7.72 20.13 -19.48
C ALA A 260 7.05 19.44 -20.68
N GLU A 261 7.43 18.19 -20.96
CA GLU A 261 6.83 17.46 -22.08
C GLU A 261 5.36 17.13 -21.81
N LEU A 262 4.98 16.82 -20.56
CA LEU A 262 3.58 16.58 -20.18
C LEU A 262 2.71 17.80 -20.49
N ILE A 263 3.14 19.01 -20.12
CA ILE A 263 2.40 20.25 -20.38
C ILE A 263 2.29 20.53 -21.89
N ILE A 264 3.34 20.25 -22.68
CA ILE A 264 3.29 20.38 -24.14
C ILE A 264 2.20 19.46 -24.71
N VAL A 265 2.15 18.20 -24.27
CA VAL A 265 1.13 17.24 -24.72
C VAL A 265 -0.27 17.68 -24.27
N LEU A 266 -0.45 18.11 -23.02
CA LEU A 266 -1.73 18.62 -22.51
C LEU A 266 -2.24 19.79 -23.37
N ASN A 267 -1.40 20.79 -23.61
CA ASN A 267 -1.75 21.97 -24.39
C ASN A 267 -2.12 21.62 -25.84
N SER A 268 -1.53 20.55 -26.39
CA SER A 268 -1.84 20.06 -27.75
C SER A 268 -3.21 19.39 -27.88
N LEU A 269 -3.78 18.89 -26.77
CA LEU A 269 -5.06 18.15 -26.75
C LEU A 269 -6.28 19.06 -26.60
N GLY A 270 -6.10 20.20 -25.92
CA GLY A 270 -7.12 21.20 -25.63
C GLY A 270 -8.03 20.89 -24.41
N PRO A 271 -8.76 21.89 -23.89
CA PRO A 271 -9.57 21.85 -22.66
C PRO A 271 -10.61 20.74 -22.50
N SER A 272 -11.19 20.27 -23.62
CA SER A 272 -12.48 19.59 -23.60
C SER A 272 -12.41 18.05 -23.66
N LYS A 273 -11.20 17.47 -23.70
CA LYS A 273 -11.00 16.04 -23.97
C LYS A 273 -10.54 15.21 -22.75
N LEU A 274 -10.12 15.86 -21.66
CA LEU A 274 -9.59 15.19 -20.48
C LEU A 274 -10.64 15.10 -19.37
N SER A 275 -10.70 13.95 -18.72
CA SER A 275 -11.45 13.79 -17.48
C SER A 275 -10.80 14.63 -16.37
N PRO A 276 -11.56 15.42 -15.58
CA PRO A 276 -11.04 16.08 -14.40
C PRO A 276 -10.37 15.10 -13.42
N MET A 277 -10.94 13.91 -13.22
CA MET A 277 -10.32 12.88 -12.36
C MET A 277 -9.02 12.33 -12.92
N PHE A 278 -8.93 12.18 -14.24
CA PHE A 278 -7.67 11.79 -14.88
C PHE A 278 -6.61 12.87 -14.71
N MET A 279 -6.96 14.15 -14.81
CA MET A 279 -6.03 15.26 -14.56
C MET A 279 -5.52 15.29 -13.12
N LEU A 280 -6.41 15.11 -12.13
CA LEU A 280 -6.01 15.04 -10.72
C LEU A 280 -5.08 13.83 -10.47
N TYR A 281 -5.39 12.68 -11.06
CA TYR A 281 -4.53 11.49 -10.99
C TYR A 281 -3.14 11.71 -11.62
N LEU A 282 -3.08 12.32 -12.80
CA LEU A 282 -1.83 12.68 -13.45
C LEU A 282 -1.01 13.64 -12.58
N GLY A 283 -1.67 14.60 -11.92
CA GLY A 283 -1.03 15.52 -10.98
C GLY A 283 -0.42 14.79 -9.78
N GLN A 284 -1.15 13.85 -9.19
CA GLN A 284 -0.62 13.00 -8.11
C GLN A 284 0.63 12.24 -8.56
N LEU A 285 0.59 11.60 -9.73
CA LEU A 285 1.74 10.87 -10.28
C LEU A 285 2.93 11.79 -10.58
N LEU A 286 2.68 12.94 -11.19
CA LEU A 286 3.72 13.88 -11.59
C LEU A 286 4.46 14.41 -10.37
N VAL A 287 3.75 14.87 -9.34
CA VAL A 287 4.35 15.38 -8.09
C VAL A 287 5.17 14.31 -7.37
N LEU A 288 4.75 13.05 -7.42
CA LEU A 288 5.51 11.94 -6.83
C LEU A 288 6.86 11.72 -7.53
N ASN A 289 6.91 11.87 -8.85
CA ASN A 289 8.08 11.48 -9.65
C ASN A 289 8.94 12.68 -10.10
N ALA A 290 8.43 13.91 -10.07
CA ALA A 290 9.15 15.10 -10.51
C ALA A 290 10.39 15.39 -9.66
N GLN A 291 11.42 15.99 -10.26
CA GLN A 291 12.61 16.40 -9.51
C GLN A 291 12.25 17.43 -8.42
N ASP A 292 11.41 18.40 -8.77
CA ASP A 292 10.84 19.39 -7.85
C ASP A 292 9.30 19.25 -7.80
N PRO A 293 8.75 18.65 -6.71
CA PRO A 293 7.32 18.41 -6.55
C PRO A 293 6.47 19.70 -6.48
N LEU A 294 7.00 20.77 -5.87
CA LEU A 294 6.25 22.03 -5.69
C LEU A 294 6.17 22.81 -7.00
N GLN A 295 7.27 22.84 -7.74
CA GLN A 295 7.29 23.44 -9.07
C GLN A 295 6.38 22.67 -10.02
N ALA A 296 6.43 21.33 -10.00
CA ALA A 296 5.55 20.48 -10.82
C ALA A 296 4.05 20.73 -10.55
N PHE A 297 3.66 20.87 -9.28
CA PHE A 297 2.30 21.26 -8.91
C PHE A 297 1.92 22.64 -9.45
N THR A 298 2.80 23.62 -9.31
CA THR A 298 2.58 25.00 -9.77
C THR A 298 2.38 25.05 -11.29
N ASP A 299 3.26 24.39 -12.03
CA ASP A 299 3.22 24.37 -13.50
C ASP A 299 1.97 23.66 -14.03
N LEU A 300 1.60 22.53 -13.40
CA LEU A 300 0.38 21.80 -13.78
C LEU A 300 -0.89 22.59 -13.43
N SER A 301 -0.93 23.24 -12.27
CA SER A 301 -2.08 24.06 -11.85
C SER A 301 -2.30 25.22 -12.82
N LYS A 302 -1.21 25.91 -13.20
CA LYS A 302 -1.26 26.96 -14.21
C LYS A 302 -1.76 26.45 -15.56
N ALA A 303 -1.24 25.31 -16.03
CA ALA A 303 -1.71 24.69 -17.27
C ALA A 303 -3.20 24.30 -17.21
N ALA A 304 -3.69 23.86 -16.05
CA ALA A 304 -5.10 23.49 -15.84
C ALA A 304 -6.03 24.73 -15.82
N GLU A 305 -5.58 25.84 -15.22
CA GLU A 305 -6.27 27.14 -15.23
C GLU A 305 -6.37 27.71 -16.64
N ASP A 306 -5.24 27.77 -17.36
CA ASP A 306 -5.17 28.23 -18.76
C ASP A 306 -6.07 27.38 -19.68
N SER A 307 -6.29 26.11 -19.32
CA SER A 307 -7.13 25.16 -20.05
C SER A 307 -8.59 25.11 -19.59
N SER A 308 -9.05 25.94 -18.65
CA SER A 308 -10.44 25.91 -18.13
C SER A 308 -10.91 24.53 -17.60
N CYS A 309 -9.97 23.65 -17.23
CA CYS A 309 -10.28 22.28 -16.76
C CYS A 309 -10.88 22.24 -15.34
N THR A 310 -10.81 23.34 -14.61
CA THR A 310 -11.10 23.43 -13.16
C THR A 310 -12.56 23.79 -12.82
N GLU A 311 -13.37 24.29 -13.76
CA GLU A 311 -14.67 24.91 -13.42
C GLU A 311 -15.91 23.99 -13.48
N ARG A 312 -15.79 22.68 -13.75
CA ARG A 312 -16.98 21.80 -13.76
C ARG A 312 -17.10 20.96 -12.50
N SER A 313 -17.81 21.53 -11.54
CA SER A 313 -18.52 20.89 -10.41
C SER A 313 -19.60 19.88 -10.87
N ILE A 314 -19.29 19.04 -11.85
CA ILE A 314 -20.08 17.85 -12.13
C ILE A 314 -19.76 16.90 -10.97
N ALA A 315 -20.78 16.28 -10.37
CA ALA A 315 -20.63 15.29 -9.32
C ALA A 315 -19.46 14.34 -9.68
N LEU A 316 -18.32 14.60 -9.04
CA LEU A 316 -16.98 14.09 -9.37
C LEU A 316 -16.89 12.56 -9.34
N GLU A 317 -17.90 11.95 -8.74
CA GLU A 317 -18.07 10.53 -8.54
C GLU A 317 -18.69 9.79 -9.74
N ASN A 318 -19.33 10.50 -10.67
CA ASN A 318 -19.81 9.93 -11.95
C ASN A 318 -18.72 9.96 -13.04
N ASP A 319 -17.56 10.51 -12.75
CA ASP A 319 -16.44 10.52 -13.67
C ASP A 319 -15.95 9.08 -13.91
N PRO A 320 -15.82 8.63 -15.16
CA PRO A 320 -15.37 7.27 -15.49
C PRO A 320 -13.95 6.91 -15.02
N PHE A 321 -13.14 7.91 -14.62
CA PHE A 321 -11.79 7.75 -14.04
C PHE A 321 -11.77 7.93 -12.51
N PHE A 322 -12.92 8.21 -11.88
CA PHE A 322 -13.01 8.41 -10.43
C PHE A 322 -12.42 7.23 -9.65
N LEU A 323 -12.63 6.00 -10.11
CA LEU A 323 -12.20 4.80 -9.40
C LEU A 323 -10.67 4.70 -9.29
N GLU A 324 -9.96 4.91 -10.40
CA GLU A 324 -8.50 4.89 -10.45
C GLU A 324 -7.88 6.02 -9.62
N PHE A 325 -8.40 7.24 -9.76
CA PHE A 325 -8.03 8.37 -8.92
C PHE A 325 -8.23 8.05 -7.42
N ASN A 326 -9.43 7.59 -7.06
CA ASN A 326 -9.80 7.32 -5.67
C ASN A 326 -8.90 6.25 -5.03
N ARG A 327 -8.55 5.18 -5.77
CA ARG A 327 -7.60 4.17 -5.30
C ARG A 327 -6.21 4.74 -5.07
N HIS A 328 -5.74 5.58 -5.99
CA HIS A 328 -4.44 6.22 -5.87
C HIS A 328 -4.41 7.20 -4.67
N SER A 329 -5.41 8.08 -4.54
CA SER A 329 -5.61 8.94 -3.37
C SER A 329 -5.61 8.14 -2.06
N CYS A 330 -6.34 7.03 -1.99
CA CYS A 330 -6.36 6.18 -0.78
C CYS A 330 -4.99 5.54 -0.49
N SER A 331 -4.21 5.21 -1.52
CA SER A 331 -2.83 4.73 -1.32
C SER A 331 -1.90 5.82 -0.81
N LEU A 332 -2.06 7.06 -1.25
CA LEU A 332 -1.29 8.20 -0.74
C LEU A 332 -1.69 8.55 0.70
N ALA A 333 -2.99 8.53 0.98
CA ALA A 333 -3.54 8.71 2.32
C ALA A 333 -3.02 7.67 3.32
N LEU A 334 -2.87 6.41 2.89
CA LEU A 334 -2.25 5.37 3.71
C LEU A 334 -0.80 5.73 4.06
N ARG A 335 0.00 6.19 3.09
CA ARG A 335 1.40 6.61 3.34
C ARG A 335 1.47 7.81 4.28
N LEU A 336 0.59 8.79 4.12
CA LEU A 336 0.47 9.92 5.04
C LEU A 336 0.15 9.42 6.47
N ALA A 337 -0.83 8.53 6.62
CA ALA A 337 -1.20 7.98 7.93
C ALA A 337 -0.07 7.17 8.59
N GLU A 338 0.70 6.39 7.82
CA GLU A 338 1.89 5.68 8.30
C GLU A 338 2.97 6.65 8.77
N TRP A 339 3.20 7.71 8.00
CA TRP A 339 4.16 8.76 8.35
C TRP A 339 3.74 9.48 9.64
N LEU A 340 2.48 9.90 9.76
CA LEU A 340 1.95 10.53 10.98
C LEU A 340 2.11 9.61 12.21
N SER A 341 1.85 8.31 12.03
CA SER A 341 1.98 7.31 13.10
C SER A 341 3.44 7.09 13.53
N ALA A 342 4.39 7.17 12.59
CA ALA A 342 5.81 6.97 12.87
C ALA A 342 6.46 8.17 13.58
N TYR A 343 6.06 9.39 13.22
CA TYR A 343 6.68 10.61 13.74
C TYR A 343 5.90 11.28 14.88
N GLY A 344 4.68 10.83 15.20
CA GLY A 344 3.90 11.37 16.31
C GLY A 344 3.44 12.82 16.13
N VAL A 345 3.53 13.35 14.91
CA VAL A 345 3.29 14.76 14.60
C VAL A 345 1.80 14.97 14.27
N SER A 346 0.97 15.20 15.28
CA SER A 346 -0.39 15.74 15.09
C SER A 346 -0.49 17.25 15.32
N GLU A 347 0.54 17.89 15.92
CA GLU A 347 0.49 19.31 16.28
C GLU A 347 1.41 20.23 15.46
N GLU A 348 2.62 19.82 15.06
CA GLU A 348 3.55 20.71 14.33
C GLU A 348 3.14 20.98 12.87
N PHE A 349 2.29 20.14 12.28
CA PHE A 349 1.75 20.35 10.93
C PHE A 349 0.69 21.47 10.85
N LYS A 350 0.26 22.02 11.99
CA LYS A 350 -0.67 23.17 12.04
C LYS A 350 0.04 24.52 11.89
N SER A 351 1.37 24.56 11.94
CA SER A 351 2.16 25.77 11.68
C SER A 351 2.80 25.74 10.30
N ASN A 352 2.85 26.90 9.64
CA ASN A 352 3.31 27.18 8.27
C ASN A 352 4.76 26.76 7.90
N GLU A 353 5.38 25.77 8.55
CA GLU A 353 6.76 25.35 8.32
C GLU A 353 6.91 24.28 7.22
N PHE A 354 6.11 24.35 6.15
CA PHE A 354 6.31 23.55 4.94
C PHE A 354 7.66 23.81 4.25
N GLN A 355 8.29 24.96 4.50
CA GLN A 355 9.51 25.36 3.83
C GLN A 355 10.79 24.71 4.40
N ASN A 356 10.81 24.33 5.69
CA ASN A 356 12.02 23.78 6.32
C ASN A 356 12.14 22.25 6.21
N ALA A 357 11.03 21.54 5.96
CA ALA A 357 11.04 20.09 5.70
C ALA A 357 11.54 19.72 4.29
N ALA A 358 11.62 20.70 3.38
CA ALA A 358 12.00 20.53 1.98
C ALA A 358 13.46 20.01 1.79
N GLU A 359 14.34 20.18 2.78
CA GLU A 359 15.73 19.70 2.70
C GLU A 359 15.86 18.17 2.81
N ARG A 360 14.80 17.47 3.23
CA ARG A 360 14.76 16.00 3.30
C ARG A 360 13.73 15.48 2.29
N LEU A 361 14.11 15.45 1.01
CA LEU A 361 13.34 14.87 -0.10
C LEU A 361 13.10 13.36 0.08
N ASP A 362 12.29 12.99 1.07
CA ASP A 362 11.81 11.62 1.27
C ASP A 362 10.57 11.37 0.39
N THR A 363 10.41 10.13 -0.05
CA THR A 363 9.25 9.63 -0.82
C THR A 363 7.93 9.89 -0.07
N ASN A 364 7.99 9.94 1.26
CA ASN A 364 6.87 10.30 2.12
C ASN A 364 6.43 11.76 1.95
N TYR A 365 7.37 12.71 1.95
CA TYR A 365 7.05 14.14 1.78
C TYR A 365 6.35 14.41 0.44
N ARG A 366 6.81 13.76 -0.63
CA ARG A 366 6.18 13.84 -1.96
C ARG A 366 4.75 13.32 -1.95
N SER A 367 4.49 12.23 -1.21
CA SER A 367 3.15 11.65 -1.08
C SER A 367 2.20 12.59 -0.33
N ILE A 368 2.70 13.35 0.64
CA ILE A 368 1.93 14.36 1.39
C ILE A 368 1.54 15.52 0.47
N ILE A 369 2.51 16.09 -0.26
CA ILE A 369 2.24 17.18 -1.22
C ILE A 369 1.22 16.73 -2.26
N ALA A 370 1.41 15.55 -2.87
CA ALA A 370 0.52 15.04 -3.89
C ALA A 370 -0.93 14.87 -3.38
N LEU A 371 -1.11 14.35 -2.16
CA LEU A 371 -2.44 14.19 -1.58
C LEU A 371 -3.06 15.55 -1.22
N GLN A 372 -2.32 16.45 -0.57
CA GLN A 372 -2.86 17.76 -0.17
C GLN A 372 -3.19 18.65 -1.38
N ALA A 373 -2.41 18.55 -2.45
CA ALA A 373 -2.63 19.31 -3.68
C ALA A 373 -3.86 18.83 -4.46
N PHE A 374 -4.09 17.51 -4.54
CA PHE A 374 -5.07 16.94 -5.48
C PHE A 374 -6.24 16.19 -4.81
N ASP A 375 -6.17 15.92 -3.50
CA ASP A 375 -7.27 15.40 -2.67
C ASP A 375 -7.21 15.97 -1.23
N PRO A 376 -7.33 17.30 -1.06
CA PRO A 376 -7.18 17.97 0.23
C PRO A 376 -8.20 17.49 1.28
N LEU A 377 -9.41 17.12 0.85
CA LEU A 377 -10.46 16.66 1.76
C LEU A 377 -10.10 15.30 2.40
N LEU A 378 -9.52 14.38 1.64
CA LEU A 378 -9.05 13.11 2.20
C LEU A 378 -7.81 13.32 3.09
N ALA A 379 -6.90 14.22 2.70
CA ALA A 379 -5.75 14.59 3.52
C ALA A 379 -6.19 15.13 4.88
N GLU A 380 -7.11 16.10 4.90
CA GLU A 380 -7.67 16.71 6.11
C GLU A 380 -8.34 15.66 7.00
N ALA A 381 -9.20 14.82 6.43
CA ALA A 381 -9.88 13.77 7.19
C ALA A 381 -8.91 12.75 7.83
N VAL A 382 -7.76 12.47 7.20
CA VAL A 382 -6.71 11.61 7.77
C VAL A 382 -5.94 12.32 8.88
N MET A 383 -5.60 13.60 8.69
CA MET A 383 -4.89 14.40 9.69
C MET A 383 -5.74 14.68 10.94
N GLU A 384 -7.06 14.82 10.78
CA GLU A 384 -8.00 15.03 11.89
C GLU A 384 -8.45 13.74 12.59
N ALA A 385 -8.08 12.58 12.05
CA ALA A 385 -8.46 11.31 12.63
C ALA A 385 -7.84 11.14 14.04
N SER A 386 -8.63 10.59 14.96
CA SER A 386 -8.12 10.26 16.30
C SER A 386 -6.98 9.25 16.24
N ALA A 387 -6.10 9.25 17.24
CA ALA A 387 -4.96 8.34 17.32
C ALA A 387 -5.41 6.88 17.13
N GLY A 388 -4.74 6.16 16.22
CA GLY A 388 -5.07 4.78 15.85
C GLY A 388 -6.33 4.60 14.98
N GLN A 389 -6.97 5.69 14.53
CA GLN A 389 -8.19 5.66 13.72
C GLN A 389 -8.02 6.24 12.30
N ALA A 390 -6.80 6.56 11.87
CA ALA A 390 -6.51 7.09 10.54
C ALA A 390 -6.94 6.16 9.39
N PHE A 391 -7.12 4.85 9.65
CA PHE A 391 -7.65 3.91 8.66
C PHE A 391 -9.13 4.16 8.31
N ILE A 392 -9.91 4.76 9.21
CA ILE A 392 -11.36 4.95 9.05
C ILE A 392 -11.70 5.80 7.81
N PRO A 393 -11.17 7.03 7.63
CA PRO A 393 -11.48 7.86 6.47
C PRO A 393 -11.10 7.16 5.15
N ILE A 394 -9.96 6.46 5.11
CA ILE A 394 -9.46 5.75 3.92
C ILE A 394 -10.39 4.58 3.56
N VAL A 395 -10.68 3.70 4.52
CA VAL A 395 -11.56 2.53 4.31
C VAL A 395 -12.99 2.97 3.96
N LYS A 396 -13.50 4.03 4.59
CA LYS A 396 -14.81 4.59 4.28
C LYS A 396 -14.85 5.10 2.83
N ARG A 397 -13.80 5.78 2.38
CA ARG A 397 -13.72 6.31 1.01
C ARG A 397 -13.67 5.18 -0.04
N LEU A 398 -12.92 4.10 0.22
CA LEU A 398 -12.86 2.93 -0.65
C LEU A 398 -14.20 2.19 -0.77
N LEU A 399 -14.94 2.05 0.33
CA LEU A 399 -16.05 1.08 0.38
C LEU A 399 -17.44 1.68 0.45
N ASN A 400 -17.55 2.94 0.87
CA ASN A 400 -18.81 3.66 0.94
C ASN A 400 -18.94 4.71 -0.18
N GLY A 401 -17.95 4.82 -1.08
CA GLY A 401 -18.05 5.63 -2.30
C GLY A 401 -19.15 5.12 -3.24
N PRO A 402 -19.64 5.91 -4.19
CA PRO A 402 -20.79 5.56 -5.03
C PRO A 402 -20.47 4.66 -6.25
N HIS A 403 -19.30 4.04 -6.29
CA HIS A 403 -18.90 3.13 -7.36
C HIS A 403 -19.21 1.65 -7.05
N GLU A 404 -19.22 0.80 -8.08
CA GLU A 404 -19.29 -0.66 -7.94
C GLU A 404 -17.94 -1.18 -7.42
N LYS A 405 -17.93 -1.90 -6.29
CA LYS A 405 -16.69 -2.33 -5.63
C LYS A 405 -16.22 -3.64 -6.22
N ASN A 406 -14.92 -3.77 -6.46
CA ASN A 406 -14.31 -5.01 -6.89
C ASN A 406 -13.30 -5.53 -5.86
N SER A 407 -12.66 -6.66 -6.13
CA SER A 407 -11.72 -7.29 -5.20
C SER A 407 -10.55 -6.40 -4.80
N VAL A 408 -10.10 -5.49 -5.68
CA VAL A 408 -8.98 -4.57 -5.41
C VAL A 408 -9.33 -3.60 -4.30
N ASP A 409 -10.57 -3.09 -4.25
CA ASP A 409 -11.01 -2.16 -3.22
C ASP A 409 -11.03 -2.81 -1.84
N TYR A 410 -11.51 -4.06 -1.77
CA TYR A 410 -11.52 -4.85 -0.54
C TYR A 410 -10.11 -5.23 -0.06
N VAL A 411 -9.22 -5.61 -1.00
CA VAL A 411 -7.82 -5.90 -0.69
C VAL A 411 -7.15 -4.64 -0.11
N GLN A 412 -7.27 -3.50 -0.78
CA GLN A 412 -6.67 -2.25 -0.32
C GLN A 412 -7.25 -1.81 1.04
N ALA A 413 -8.55 -1.99 1.27
CA ALA A 413 -9.17 -1.69 2.56
C ALA A 413 -8.63 -2.57 3.71
N LEU A 414 -8.48 -3.87 3.47
CA LEU A 414 -7.90 -4.81 4.45
C LEU A 414 -6.41 -4.52 4.70
N GLU A 415 -5.64 -4.24 3.65
CA GLU A 415 -4.24 -3.82 3.75
C GLU A 415 -4.10 -2.54 4.56
N THR A 416 -4.99 -1.57 4.37
CA THR A 416 -5.02 -0.31 5.13
C THR A 416 -5.24 -0.57 6.61
N GLN A 417 -6.20 -1.44 6.97
CA GLN A 417 -6.44 -1.82 8.37
C GLN A 417 -5.22 -2.51 8.99
N LEU A 418 -4.61 -3.45 8.27
CA LEU A 418 -3.43 -4.18 8.72
C LEU A 418 -2.24 -3.24 8.95
N ARG A 419 -1.91 -2.40 7.96
CA ARG A 419 -0.73 -1.53 7.97
C ARG A 419 -0.84 -0.40 9.01
N LEU A 420 -2.05 0.10 9.25
CA LEU A 420 -2.30 1.12 10.28
C LEU A 420 -2.60 0.53 11.67
N GLY A 421 -2.35 -0.78 11.87
CA GLY A 421 -2.40 -1.40 13.19
C GLY A 421 -3.81 -1.69 13.74
N ALA A 422 -4.86 -1.56 12.92
CA ALA A 422 -6.24 -1.90 13.28
C ALA A 422 -6.48 -3.43 13.24
N ILE A 423 -5.59 -4.19 13.89
CA ILE A 423 -5.47 -5.64 13.75
C ILE A 423 -6.73 -6.39 14.15
N ASP A 424 -7.41 -5.99 15.23
CA ASP A 424 -8.62 -6.68 15.68
C ASP A 424 -9.74 -6.55 14.63
N ILE A 425 -9.88 -5.36 14.04
CA ILE A 425 -10.86 -5.09 12.97
C ILE A 425 -10.48 -5.85 11.70
N PHE A 426 -9.19 -5.85 11.34
CA PHE A 426 -8.66 -6.59 10.20
C PHE A 426 -8.94 -8.09 10.31
N VAL A 427 -8.57 -8.71 11.44
CA VAL A 427 -8.78 -10.14 11.69
C VAL A 427 -10.27 -10.46 11.67
N ASP A 428 -11.11 -9.66 12.35
CA ASP A 428 -12.56 -9.85 12.35
C ASP A 428 -13.15 -9.84 10.93
N ASN A 429 -12.69 -8.92 10.08
CA ASN A 429 -13.15 -8.84 8.71
C ASN A 429 -12.69 -10.03 7.86
N VAL A 430 -11.45 -10.50 8.06
CA VAL A 430 -10.95 -11.70 7.38
C VAL A 430 -11.68 -12.97 7.83
N VAL A 431 -11.97 -13.11 9.12
CA VAL A 431 -12.75 -14.25 9.65
C VAL A 431 -14.15 -14.27 9.04
N ARG A 432 -14.80 -13.11 8.92
CA ARG A 432 -16.10 -13.02 8.25
C ARG A 432 -16.01 -13.36 6.76
N LEU A 433 -14.97 -12.90 6.06
CA LEU A 433 -14.70 -13.28 4.67
C LEU A 433 -14.55 -14.81 4.53
N VAL A 434 -13.78 -15.44 5.42
CA VAL A 434 -13.59 -16.89 5.45
C VAL A 434 -14.91 -17.63 5.73
N LYS A 435 -15.72 -17.14 6.67
CA LYS A 435 -17.06 -17.69 6.95
C LYS A 435 -17.99 -17.60 5.75
N ASP A 436 -18.00 -16.45 5.07
CA ASP A 436 -18.83 -16.21 3.89
C ASP A 436 -18.42 -17.11 2.70
N LEU A 437 -17.15 -17.52 2.63
CA LEU A 437 -16.65 -18.48 1.64
C LEU A 437 -17.07 -19.93 1.94
N GLY A 438 -17.29 -20.28 3.20
CA GLY A 438 -17.61 -21.65 3.62
C GLY A 438 -16.51 -22.64 3.21
N ASP A 439 -16.89 -23.67 2.44
CA ASP A 439 -15.97 -24.72 1.94
C ASP A 439 -15.19 -24.30 0.68
N GLN A 440 -15.42 -23.11 0.15
CA GLN A 440 -14.73 -22.63 -1.04
C GLN A 440 -13.27 -22.27 -0.75
N ARG A 441 -12.42 -22.35 -1.78
CA ARG A 441 -11.03 -21.89 -1.70
C ARG A 441 -10.96 -20.37 -1.57
N VAL A 442 -9.99 -19.89 -0.81
CA VAL A 442 -9.69 -18.45 -0.72
C VAL A 442 -9.24 -17.96 -2.10
N PRO A 443 -9.85 -16.89 -2.65
CA PRO A 443 -9.42 -16.35 -3.93
C PRO A 443 -7.98 -15.86 -3.86
N LYS A 444 -7.19 -16.06 -4.94
CA LYS A 444 -5.76 -15.72 -4.99
C LYS A 444 -5.43 -14.31 -4.48
N ALA A 445 -6.27 -13.32 -4.80
CA ALA A 445 -6.10 -11.93 -4.38
C ALA A 445 -6.11 -11.72 -2.86
N PHE A 446 -6.78 -12.59 -2.10
CA PHE A 446 -6.92 -12.47 -0.64
C PHE A 446 -5.96 -13.38 0.14
N ILE A 447 -5.27 -14.32 -0.51
CA ILE A 447 -4.46 -15.33 0.18
C ILE A 447 -3.42 -14.69 1.09
N GLY A 448 -2.69 -13.68 0.61
CA GLY A 448 -1.69 -12.97 1.43
C GLY A 448 -2.30 -12.30 2.67
N LEU A 449 -3.52 -11.78 2.57
CA LEU A 449 -4.23 -11.17 3.69
C LEU A 449 -4.73 -12.22 4.69
N VAL A 450 -5.21 -13.38 4.21
CA VAL A 450 -5.60 -14.49 5.09
C VAL A 450 -4.38 -15.05 5.82
N GLN A 451 -3.23 -15.17 5.15
CA GLN A 451 -1.96 -15.53 5.79
C GLN A 451 -1.55 -14.51 6.86
N ALA A 452 -1.64 -13.21 6.57
CA ALA A 452 -1.35 -12.16 7.55
C ALA A 452 -2.30 -12.22 8.76
N ALA A 453 -3.60 -12.46 8.54
CA ALA A 453 -4.57 -12.63 9.62
C ALA A 453 -4.29 -13.87 10.48
N TYR A 454 -3.84 -14.97 9.87
CA TYR A 454 -3.37 -16.14 10.61
C TYR A 454 -2.17 -15.80 11.48
N VAL A 455 -1.15 -15.12 10.92
CA VAL A 455 0.05 -14.71 11.66
C VAL A 455 -0.31 -13.84 12.87
N GLN A 456 -1.20 -12.86 12.68
CA GLN A 456 -1.66 -11.99 13.76
C GLN A 456 -2.48 -12.76 14.82
N SER A 457 -3.36 -13.66 14.38
CA SER A 457 -4.19 -14.48 15.27
C SER A 457 -3.35 -15.44 16.12
N ALA A 458 -2.39 -16.14 15.52
CA ALA A 458 -1.49 -17.06 16.21
C ALA A 458 -0.47 -16.33 17.11
N THR A 459 -0.08 -15.10 16.74
CA THR A 459 0.77 -14.24 17.57
C THR A 459 0.07 -13.84 18.85
N ARG A 460 -1.20 -13.42 18.74
CA ARG A 460 -2.01 -12.91 19.85
C ARG A 460 -2.85 -13.98 20.56
N LYS A 461 -2.80 -15.23 20.09
CA LYS A 461 -3.61 -16.37 20.57
C LYS A 461 -5.12 -16.09 20.50
N LEU A 462 -5.58 -15.54 19.37
CA LEU A 462 -7.00 -15.29 19.15
C LEU A 462 -7.74 -16.61 18.88
N SER A 463 -8.98 -16.73 19.37
CA SER A 463 -9.79 -17.96 19.24
C SER A 463 -10.13 -18.35 17.80
N VAL A 464 -9.95 -17.42 16.85
CA VAL A 464 -10.23 -17.59 15.42
C VAL A 464 -9.06 -18.17 14.63
N GLU A 465 -7.92 -18.43 15.27
CA GLU A 465 -6.70 -18.98 14.63
C GLU A 465 -6.98 -20.24 13.81
N ASN A 466 -7.67 -21.22 14.42
CA ASN A 466 -7.97 -22.51 13.76
C ASN A 466 -8.88 -22.34 12.55
N GLU A 467 -9.86 -21.44 12.64
CA GLU A 467 -10.81 -21.18 11.56
C GLU A 467 -10.12 -20.59 10.32
N ILE A 468 -9.15 -19.70 10.53
CA ILE A 468 -8.33 -19.14 9.45
C ILE A 468 -7.35 -20.20 8.89
N ALA A 469 -6.75 -21.00 9.75
CA ALA A 469 -5.82 -22.07 9.37
C ALA A 469 -6.49 -23.11 8.46
N GLU A 470 -7.71 -23.54 8.79
CA GLU A 470 -8.49 -24.46 7.95
C GLU A 470 -8.77 -23.89 6.56
N ALA A 471 -9.07 -22.60 6.45
CA ALA A 471 -9.31 -21.95 5.15
C ALA A 471 -8.06 -21.91 4.26
N LEU A 472 -6.87 -21.73 4.86
CA LEU A 472 -5.59 -21.79 4.16
C LEU A 472 -5.29 -23.22 3.67
N LEU A 473 -5.50 -24.23 4.52
CA LEU A 473 -5.35 -25.64 4.14
C LEU A 473 -6.26 -26.02 2.98
N ARG A 474 -7.54 -25.64 3.02
CA ARG A 474 -8.50 -25.89 1.92
C ARG A 474 -8.03 -25.27 0.60
N SER A 475 -7.29 -24.18 0.68
CA SER A 475 -6.73 -23.46 -0.47
C SER A 475 -5.40 -24.04 -0.96
N GLY A 476 -4.91 -25.12 -0.36
CA GLY A 476 -3.67 -25.81 -0.73
C GLY A 476 -2.41 -25.19 -0.15
N PHE A 477 -2.51 -24.36 0.90
CA PHE A 477 -1.36 -23.75 1.57
C PHE A 477 -1.02 -24.50 2.86
N ASP A 478 0.18 -25.09 2.93
CA ASP A 478 0.73 -25.63 4.17
C ASP A 478 1.27 -24.49 5.06
N TYR A 479 0.45 -24.07 6.02
CA TYR A 479 0.77 -22.97 6.91
C TYR A 479 1.78 -23.36 8.02
N ASN A 480 1.89 -24.65 8.37
CA ASN A 480 2.69 -25.09 9.51
C ASN A 480 4.19 -24.93 9.27
N ALA A 481 4.66 -25.26 8.06
CA ALA A 481 6.06 -25.03 7.69
C ALA A 481 6.31 -23.59 7.19
N SER A 482 5.35 -23.00 6.45
CA SER A 482 5.58 -21.72 5.76
C SER A 482 5.37 -20.47 6.61
N LEU A 483 4.55 -20.51 7.66
CA LEU A 483 4.17 -19.32 8.45
C LEU A 483 4.65 -19.36 9.91
N ALA A 484 5.17 -20.49 10.40
CA ALA A 484 5.67 -20.59 11.77
C ALA A 484 6.78 -19.56 12.06
N ASP A 485 7.72 -19.38 11.13
CA ASP A 485 8.77 -18.36 11.24
C ASP A 485 8.20 -16.94 11.26
N GLN A 486 7.15 -16.67 10.49
CA GLN A 486 6.48 -15.36 10.50
C GLN A 486 5.74 -15.11 11.81
N VAL A 487 5.10 -16.12 12.40
CA VAL A 487 4.48 -16.03 13.73
C VAL A 487 5.54 -15.75 14.79
N GLN A 488 6.67 -16.46 14.76
CA GLN A 488 7.76 -16.22 15.72
C GLN A 488 8.37 -14.83 15.53
N ARG A 489 8.55 -14.39 14.29
CA ARG A 489 8.99 -13.02 13.95
C ARG A 489 8.02 -11.98 14.50
N SER A 490 6.71 -12.13 14.25
CA SER A 490 5.69 -11.19 14.72
C SER A 490 5.62 -11.14 16.25
N LYS A 491 5.71 -12.28 16.94
CA LYS A 491 5.81 -12.33 18.42
C LYS A 491 6.98 -11.53 18.97
N ARG A 492 8.14 -11.56 18.30
CA ARG A 492 9.33 -10.79 18.69
C ARG A 492 9.16 -9.30 18.44
N ILE A 493 8.53 -8.93 17.34
CA ILE A 493 8.31 -7.52 16.98
C ILE A 493 7.25 -6.89 17.88
N ASP A 494 6.18 -7.61 18.21
CA ASP A 494 5.03 -7.06 18.96
C ASP A 494 5.37 -6.55 20.36
N VAL A 495 6.43 -7.09 20.98
CA VAL A 495 6.90 -6.66 22.31
C VAL A 495 7.81 -5.42 22.28
N LEU A 496 8.28 -5.01 21.10
CA LEU A 496 9.17 -3.86 20.92
C LEU A 496 8.40 -2.53 20.93
N SER A 497 9.09 -1.45 21.26
CA SER A 497 8.62 -0.08 21.08
C SER A 497 8.57 0.30 19.60
N SER A 498 7.91 1.42 19.26
CA SER A 498 7.79 1.86 17.86
C SER A 498 9.15 2.00 17.16
N MET A 499 10.15 2.58 17.85
CA MET A 499 11.51 2.72 17.32
C MET A 499 12.26 1.39 17.31
N GLY A 500 12.04 0.52 18.30
CA GLY A 500 12.57 -0.85 18.30
C GLY A 500 12.04 -1.67 17.11
N LYS A 501 10.75 -1.58 16.80
CA LYS A 501 10.11 -2.22 15.64
C LYS A 501 10.72 -1.75 14.33
N LEU A 502 10.84 -0.44 14.13
CA LEU A 502 11.46 0.14 12.93
C LEU A 502 12.92 -0.34 12.77
N SER A 503 13.70 -0.29 13.85
CA SER A 503 15.09 -0.74 13.86
C SER A 503 15.22 -2.23 13.54
N TYR A 504 14.33 -3.07 14.09
CA TYR A 504 14.28 -4.50 13.82
C TYR A 504 13.97 -4.78 12.34
N ILE A 505 12.94 -4.13 11.78
CA ILE A 505 12.55 -4.29 10.38
C ILE A 505 13.70 -3.90 9.45
N TRP A 506 14.35 -2.76 9.71
CA TRP A 506 15.47 -2.29 8.89
C TRP A 506 16.69 -3.21 8.97
N ALA A 507 17.10 -3.60 10.18
CA ALA A 507 18.25 -4.47 10.38
C ALA A 507 18.03 -5.86 9.74
N GLU A 508 16.80 -6.38 9.83
CA GLU A 508 16.45 -7.66 9.20
C GLU A 508 16.38 -7.57 7.68
N ALA A 509 15.78 -6.51 7.12
CA ALA A 509 15.76 -6.31 5.67
C ALA A 509 17.18 -6.14 5.10
N ALA A 510 18.06 -5.43 5.81
CA ALA A 510 19.47 -5.29 5.44
C ALA A 510 20.20 -6.65 5.46
N LEU A 511 19.94 -7.49 6.48
CA LEU A 511 20.49 -8.85 6.56
C LEU A 511 19.97 -9.74 5.42
N GLU A 512 18.66 -9.75 5.16
CA GLU A 512 18.06 -10.55 4.08
C GLU A 512 18.58 -10.13 2.70
N SER A 513 18.77 -8.83 2.48
CA SER A 513 19.35 -8.31 1.23
C SER A 513 20.81 -8.76 1.07
N ALA A 514 21.58 -8.72 2.16
CA ALA A 514 22.96 -9.19 2.19
C ALA A 514 23.08 -10.70 1.94
N GLU A 515 22.16 -11.51 2.49
CA GLU A 515 22.12 -12.97 2.30
C GLU A 515 21.74 -13.38 0.86
N LYS A 516 20.95 -12.56 0.16
CA LYS A 516 20.53 -12.81 -1.23
C LYS A 516 21.54 -12.34 -2.27
N ALA A 517 22.52 -11.52 -1.90
CA ALA A 517 23.53 -11.03 -2.82
C ALA A 517 24.55 -12.13 -3.16
N GLU A 518 24.79 -12.37 -4.45
CA GLU A 518 25.81 -13.34 -4.90
C GLU A 518 27.23 -12.95 -4.44
N VAL A 519 27.50 -11.64 -4.33
CA VAL A 519 28.72 -11.09 -3.72
C VAL A 519 28.33 -9.93 -2.80
N PHE A 520 28.54 -10.11 -1.50
CA PHE A 520 28.27 -9.07 -0.51
C PHE A 520 29.51 -8.20 -0.29
N TYR A 521 29.46 -6.96 -0.78
CA TYR A 521 30.47 -5.92 -0.55
C TYR A 521 30.13 -4.98 0.64
N GLY A 522 29.04 -5.26 1.35
CA GLY A 522 28.54 -4.38 2.41
C GLY A 522 29.25 -4.54 3.74
N ASP A 523 29.03 -3.58 4.64
CA ASP A 523 29.57 -3.62 6.00
C ASP A 523 28.62 -4.41 6.93
N ALA A 524 28.91 -5.69 7.16
CA ALA A 524 28.14 -6.51 8.11
C ALA A 524 28.20 -5.97 9.56
N GLY A 525 29.20 -5.14 9.88
CA GLY A 525 29.25 -4.40 11.14
C GLY A 525 28.14 -3.36 11.27
N MET A 526 27.71 -2.73 10.17
CA MET A 526 26.56 -1.83 10.16
C MET A 526 25.24 -2.58 10.35
N ILE A 527 25.12 -3.79 9.80
CA ILE A 527 23.96 -4.67 10.03
C ILE A 527 23.90 -5.07 11.51
N ALA A 528 25.03 -5.49 12.09
CA ALA A 528 25.12 -5.84 13.51
C ALA A 528 24.81 -4.63 14.42
N LEU A 529 25.31 -3.44 14.09
CA LEU A 529 24.98 -2.19 14.80
C LEU A 529 23.48 -1.90 14.74
N GLY A 530 22.84 -2.14 13.59
CA GLY A 530 21.38 -2.05 13.44
C GLY A 530 20.62 -2.90 14.45
N PHE A 531 21.09 -4.13 14.71
CA PHE A 531 20.49 -4.98 15.74
C PHE A 531 20.75 -4.46 17.18
N PHE A 532 21.95 -3.98 17.51
CA PHE A 532 22.21 -3.38 18.84
C PHE A 532 21.40 -2.12 19.11
N ARG A 533 21.09 -1.36 18.05
CA ARG A 533 20.25 -0.17 18.16
C ARG A 533 18.84 -0.50 18.68
N ILE A 534 18.36 -1.72 18.44
CA ILE A 534 17.11 -2.21 19.03
C ILE A 534 17.24 -2.28 20.56
N LEU A 535 18.33 -2.84 21.09
CA LEU A 535 18.55 -2.88 22.54
C LEU A 535 18.73 -1.48 23.13
N GLU A 536 19.39 -0.57 22.40
CA GLU A 536 19.52 0.83 22.81
C GLU A 536 18.15 1.50 22.96
N HIS A 537 17.27 1.35 21.95
CA HIS A 537 15.92 1.89 22.00
C HIS A 537 15.11 1.26 23.15
N GLU A 538 15.09 -0.07 23.26
CA GLU A 538 14.26 -0.74 24.27
C GLU A 538 14.71 -0.44 25.70
N LEU A 539 16.02 -0.40 25.96
CA LEU A 539 16.55 -0.11 27.29
C LEU A 539 16.34 1.35 27.67
N ASN A 540 16.48 2.29 26.73
CA ASN A 540 16.15 3.69 26.98
C ASN A 540 14.65 3.86 27.25
N ASP A 541 13.78 3.29 26.43
CA ASP A 541 12.33 3.33 26.63
C ASP A 541 11.91 2.65 27.94
N LEU A 542 12.67 1.67 28.42
CA LEU A 542 12.37 0.95 29.67
C LEU A 542 12.84 1.69 30.91
N LEU A 543 14.08 2.20 30.88
CA LEU A 543 14.80 2.62 32.08
C LEU A 543 15.00 4.13 32.16
N ILE A 544 15.07 4.81 31.01
CA ILE A 544 15.47 6.22 30.92
C ILE A 544 14.29 7.12 30.59
N GLU A 545 13.43 6.74 29.64
CA GLU A 545 12.23 7.49 29.26
C GLU A 545 11.33 7.84 30.47
N PRO A 546 11.14 6.99 31.49
CA PRO A 546 10.38 7.38 32.68
C PRO A 546 10.98 8.53 33.49
N LEU A 547 12.27 8.84 33.28
CA LEU A 547 12.98 9.94 33.93
C LEU A 547 12.96 11.22 33.08
N ARG A 548 12.60 11.12 31.80
CA ARG A 548 12.61 12.23 30.85
C ARG A 548 11.58 13.29 31.24
N ASN A 549 11.91 14.56 31.06
CA ASN A 549 11.07 15.71 31.42
C ASN A 549 10.64 15.76 32.90
N SER A 550 11.29 14.98 33.77
CA SER A 550 10.92 14.90 35.17
C SER A 550 11.63 15.98 35.98
N LYS A 551 10.95 17.14 36.11
CA LYS A 551 11.45 18.28 36.91
C LYS A 551 11.76 17.89 38.35
N SER A 552 11.00 16.97 38.94
CA SER A 552 11.26 16.49 40.29
C SER A 552 12.54 15.65 40.37
N VAL A 553 12.76 14.73 39.42
CA VAL A 553 13.99 13.92 39.35
C VAL A 553 15.22 14.81 39.11
N ALA A 554 15.09 15.84 38.27
CA ALA A 554 16.17 16.80 38.04
C ALA A 554 16.50 17.59 39.32
N ALA A 555 15.50 18.11 40.03
CA ALA A 555 15.70 18.84 41.28
C ALA A 555 16.27 17.95 42.40
N GLU A 556 15.74 16.73 42.57
CA GLU A 556 16.26 15.74 43.52
C GLU A 556 17.72 15.39 43.23
N LEU A 557 18.07 15.21 41.95
CA LEU A 557 19.45 14.93 41.52
C LEU A 557 20.38 16.11 41.79
N ASP A 558 19.93 17.34 41.54
CA ASP A 558 20.72 18.55 41.80
C ASP A 558 21.00 18.74 43.28
N GLU A 559 19.98 18.57 44.13
CA GLU A 559 20.13 18.64 45.58
C GLU A 559 21.12 17.57 46.05
N LEU A 560 20.92 16.32 45.62
CA LEU A 560 21.77 15.19 45.98
C LEU A 560 23.22 15.41 45.53
N TRP A 561 23.43 15.86 44.30
CA TRP A 561 24.76 16.10 43.75
C TRP A 561 25.44 17.33 44.37
N SER A 562 24.70 18.38 44.72
CA SER A 562 25.26 19.56 45.39
C SER A 562 25.86 19.23 46.77
N ARG A 563 25.26 18.27 47.47
CA ARG A 563 25.71 17.77 48.78
C ARG A 563 26.84 16.75 48.63
N LEU A 564 26.64 15.71 47.83
CA LEU A 564 27.59 14.60 47.69
C LEU A 564 28.78 14.94 46.82
N GLY A 565 28.60 15.71 45.76
CA GLY A 565 29.69 16.14 44.87
C GLY A 565 30.76 16.89 45.64
N LYS A 566 30.38 17.87 46.48
CA LYS A 566 31.30 18.59 47.38
C LYS A 566 32.01 17.63 48.34
N SER A 567 31.28 16.70 48.94
CA SER A 567 31.89 15.69 49.81
C SER A 567 32.92 14.86 49.04
N LEU A 568 32.61 14.39 47.84
CA LEU A 568 33.52 13.56 47.04
C LEU A 568 34.72 14.32 46.45
N SER A 569 34.62 15.64 46.27
CA SER A 569 35.71 16.49 45.76
C SER A 569 36.67 16.99 46.83
N THR A 570 36.24 17.07 48.10
CA THR A 570 37.03 17.70 49.16
C THR A 570 38.15 16.76 49.62
N GLU A 571 39.40 17.23 49.59
CA GLU A 571 40.54 16.49 50.11
C GLU A 571 40.54 16.55 51.64
N ASP A 572 40.23 15.44 52.29
CA ASP A 572 40.34 15.27 53.72
C ASP A 572 41.75 14.75 54.08
N PRO A 573 42.60 15.55 54.74
CA PRO A 573 43.99 15.18 55.05
C PRO A 573 44.10 14.01 56.04
N THR A 574 43.00 13.61 56.69
CA THR A 574 42.96 12.46 57.61
C THR A 574 42.73 11.13 56.90
N GLN A 575 42.42 11.14 55.60
CA GLN A 575 42.09 9.93 54.84
C GLN A 575 43.30 9.29 54.15
N SER A 576 43.24 7.97 53.98
CA SER A 576 44.27 7.25 53.22
C SER A 576 44.32 7.72 51.76
N LYS A 577 45.52 7.76 51.16
CA LYS A 577 45.69 8.08 49.72
C LYS A 577 44.81 7.21 48.81
N ALA A 578 44.59 5.95 49.17
CA ALA A 578 43.75 5.03 48.41
C ALA A 578 42.26 5.43 48.45
N THR A 579 41.77 5.91 49.61
CA THR A 579 40.40 6.40 49.77
C THR A 579 40.18 7.69 48.99
N ALA A 580 41.12 8.65 49.09
CA ALA A 580 41.07 9.91 48.34
C ALA A 580 41.03 9.68 46.82
N ALA A 581 41.84 8.74 46.30
CA ALA A 581 41.84 8.37 44.89
C ALA A 581 40.49 7.76 44.43
N LYS A 582 39.87 6.92 45.27
CA LYS A 582 38.54 6.34 44.99
C LYS A 582 37.45 7.42 44.95
N ARG A 583 37.46 8.37 45.89
CA ARG A 583 36.52 9.51 45.93
C ARG A 583 36.65 10.39 44.69
N LYS A 584 37.88 10.76 44.31
CA LYS A 584 38.15 11.55 43.10
C LYS A 584 37.65 10.85 41.84
N LYS A 585 37.88 9.54 41.72
CA LYS A 585 37.38 8.73 40.58
C LYS A 585 35.85 8.67 40.56
N ALA A 586 35.20 8.51 41.71
CA ALA A 586 33.75 8.52 41.82
C ALA A 586 33.17 9.90 41.44
N HIS A 587 33.78 10.99 41.92
CA HIS A 587 33.40 12.34 41.56
C HIS A 587 33.42 12.54 40.04
N MET A 588 34.57 12.26 39.39
CA MET A 588 34.71 12.42 37.94
C MET A 588 33.66 11.62 37.15
N LEU A 589 33.43 10.36 37.55
CA LEU A 589 32.47 9.49 36.88
C LEU A 589 31.05 10.05 36.98
N TRP A 590 30.62 10.47 38.18
CA TRP A 590 29.27 10.98 38.37
C TRP A 590 29.08 12.37 37.76
N THR A 591 30.09 13.24 37.76
CA THR A 591 30.05 14.49 36.98
C THR A 591 29.73 14.22 35.52
N GLN A 592 30.49 13.34 34.87
CA GLN A 592 30.29 13.00 33.46
C GLN A 592 28.93 12.33 33.21
N MET A 593 28.48 11.47 34.12
CA MET A 593 27.19 10.78 33.98
C MET A 593 26.02 11.76 34.11
N ILE A 594 26.08 12.67 35.07
CA ILE A 594 25.05 13.70 35.30
C ILE A 594 25.00 14.67 34.12
N GLU A 595 26.15 15.13 33.62
CA GLU A 595 26.23 15.95 32.40
C GLU A 595 25.58 15.28 31.19
N ARG A 596 25.70 13.96 31.06
CA ARG A 596 25.06 13.19 29.98
C ARG A 596 23.57 12.97 30.19
N LEU A 597 23.13 12.80 31.44
CA LEU A 597 21.73 12.63 31.80
C LEU A 597 20.95 13.95 31.73
N ARG A 598 21.61 15.09 31.95
CA ARG A 598 20.93 16.39 32.06
C ARG A 598 20.09 16.74 30.82
N PRO A 599 20.61 16.65 29.58
CA PRO A 599 19.80 16.86 28.37
C PRO A 599 18.62 15.90 28.25
N VAL A 600 18.69 14.70 28.83
CA VAL A 600 17.57 13.73 28.83
C VAL A 600 16.51 14.16 29.83
N LEU A 601 16.91 14.55 31.05
CA LEU A 601 15.98 15.04 32.07
C LEU A 601 15.27 16.33 31.64
N ASP A 602 15.96 17.18 30.87
CA ASP A 602 15.44 18.43 30.33
C ASP A 602 14.64 18.23 29.01
N GLY A 603 14.63 17.01 28.47
CA GLY A 603 13.83 16.63 27.30
C GLY A 603 14.48 16.81 25.93
N GLU A 604 15.68 17.40 25.89
CA GLU A 604 16.48 17.67 24.69
C GLU A 604 16.97 16.39 24.00
N LYS A 605 17.17 15.31 24.77
CA LYS A 605 17.55 13.97 24.26
C LYS A 605 16.55 12.91 24.67
N THR A 606 16.42 11.88 23.83
CA THR A 606 15.52 10.74 24.06
C THR A 606 16.12 9.66 24.96
N GLY A 607 17.43 9.68 25.22
CA GLY A 607 18.08 8.68 26.03
C GLY A 607 19.60 8.77 26.07
N LEU A 608 20.24 7.72 26.60
CA LEU A 608 21.68 7.51 26.67
C LEU A 608 22.15 6.50 25.62
N GLU A 609 23.35 6.69 25.09
CA GLU A 609 24.05 5.67 24.31
C GLU A 609 24.37 4.43 25.15
N LEU A 610 24.52 3.27 24.51
CA LEU A 610 24.80 1.98 25.19
C LEU A 610 25.96 2.03 26.19
N GLY A 611 27.06 2.70 25.86
CA GLY A 611 28.24 2.82 26.72
C GLY A 611 27.94 3.49 28.08
N PRO A 612 27.51 4.76 28.10
CA PRO A 612 27.09 5.41 29.34
C PRO A 612 25.94 4.68 30.05
N LEU A 613 24.98 4.10 29.32
CA LEU A 613 23.90 3.33 29.92
C LEU A 613 24.43 2.10 30.69
N HIS A 614 25.34 1.33 30.09
CA HIS A 614 26.00 0.20 30.75
C HIS A 614 26.70 0.63 32.04
N ILE A 615 27.48 1.73 31.99
CA ILE A 615 28.17 2.26 33.18
C ILE A 615 27.18 2.64 34.28
N LEU A 616 26.06 3.29 33.93
CA LEU A 616 25.03 3.68 34.88
C LEU A 616 24.41 2.46 35.58
N LEU A 617 24.06 1.42 34.82
CA LEU A 617 23.48 0.17 35.36
C LEU A 617 24.46 -0.55 36.30
N GLU A 618 25.71 -0.69 35.86
CA GLU A 618 26.79 -1.33 36.61
C GLU A 618 27.11 -0.60 37.92
N LYS A 619 27.10 0.73 37.90
CA LYS A 619 27.36 1.53 39.10
C LYS A 619 26.20 1.47 40.07
N SER A 620 24.98 1.61 39.57
CA SER A 620 23.77 1.70 40.38
C SER A 620 23.44 0.39 41.10
N ARG A 621 23.84 -0.78 40.57
CA ARG A 621 23.65 -2.07 41.28
C ARG A 621 24.60 -2.29 42.47
N SER A 622 25.69 -1.55 42.56
CA SER A 622 26.69 -1.76 43.62
C SER A 622 26.19 -1.23 44.97
N THR A 623 26.23 -2.07 46.01
CA THR A 623 25.77 -1.74 47.37
C THR A 623 26.90 -1.26 48.29
N SER A 624 28.01 -0.77 47.73
CA SER A 624 29.19 -0.35 48.49
C SER A 624 29.91 0.84 47.85
N GLY A 625 30.75 1.53 48.62
CA GLY A 625 31.59 2.64 48.16
C GLY A 625 31.16 4.01 48.68
N GLU A 626 32.02 5.00 48.50
CA GLU A 626 31.84 6.39 49.01
C GLU A 626 30.68 7.14 48.33
N ASP A 627 30.24 6.64 47.17
CA ASP A 627 29.16 7.16 46.34
C ASP A 627 27.86 6.34 46.48
N LEU A 628 27.71 5.58 47.58
CA LEU A 628 26.57 4.67 47.81
C LEU A 628 25.20 5.36 47.68
N GLU A 629 25.07 6.57 48.19
CA GLU A 629 23.79 7.29 48.20
C GLU A 629 23.32 7.60 46.76
N LEU A 630 24.22 8.00 45.86
CA LEU A 630 23.92 8.17 44.43
C LEU A 630 23.53 6.85 43.75
N LYS A 631 24.25 5.77 44.08
CA LYS A 631 23.95 4.44 43.52
C LYS A 631 22.55 3.99 43.93
N LEU A 632 22.20 4.14 45.20
CA LEU A 632 20.88 3.79 45.72
C LEU A 632 19.77 4.66 45.11
N TYR A 633 20.03 5.95 44.92
CA TYR A 633 19.10 6.86 44.24
C TYR A 633 18.80 6.38 42.82
N PHE A 634 19.83 6.16 41.99
CA PHE A 634 19.63 5.69 40.62
C PHE A 634 19.07 4.27 40.57
N ALA A 635 19.48 3.36 41.47
CA ALA A 635 18.88 2.04 41.56
C ALA A 635 17.37 2.12 41.79
N SER A 636 16.94 2.98 42.70
CA SER A 636 15.51 3.21 42.98
C SER A 636 14.76 3.75 41.75
N LYS A 637 15.30 4.78 41.09
CA LYS A 637 14.67 5.39 39.91
C LYS A 637 14.63 4.47 38.69
N LEU A 638 15.68 3.69 38.44
CA LEU A 638 15.73 2.77 37.31
C LEU A 638 14.84 1.54 37.51
N THR A 639 14.56 1.16 38.76
CA THR A 639 13.76 -0.03 39.09
C THR A 639 12.28 0.27 39.35
N SER A 640 11.88 1.54 39.48
CA SER A 640 10.49 1.92 39.80
C SER A 640 9.46 1.51 38.75
N HIS A 641 9.90 1.28 37.50
CA HIS A 641 9.04 0.87 36.39
C HIS A 641 9.23 -0.60 35.99
N LEU A 642 10.04 -1.35 36.73
CA LEU A 642 10.28 -2.77 36.52
C LEU A 642 9.37 -3.61 37.42
N ASN A 643 8.90 -4.73 36.90
CA ASN A 643 8.21 -5.74 37.70
C ASN A 643 9.23 -6.50 38.60
N LEU A 644 8.75 -7.43 39.44
CA LEU A 644 9.62 -8.18 40.36
C LEU A 644 10.76 -8.93 39.65
N ALA A 645 10.50 -9.51 38.47
CA ALA A 645 11.52 -10.19 37.67
C ALA A 645 12.56 -9.19 37.14
N GLY A 646 12.12 -8.03 36.66
CA GLY A 646 13.00 -6.95 36.20
C GLY A 646 13.87 -6.37 37.33
N GLN A 647 13.33 -6.20 38.53
CA GLN A 647 14.09 -5.76 39.69
C GLN A 647 15.18 -6.78 40.09
N ALA A 648 14.87 -8.08 40.02
CA ALA A 648 15.86 -9.14 40.24
C ALA A 648 16.92 -9.18 39.12
N ALA A 649 16.51 -8.96 37.87
CA ALA A 649 17.42 -8.87 36.73
C ALA A 649 18.38 -7.68 36.83
N PHE A 650 17.89 -6.52 37.31
CA PHE A 650 18.73 -5.36 37.60
C PHE A 650 19.78 -5.68 38.68
N LYS A 651 19.35 -6.23 39.83
CA LYS A 651 20.23 -6.56 40.95
C LYS A 651 21.30 -7.61 40.60
N SER A 652 20.93 -8.62 39.82
CA SER A 652 21.85 -9.67 39.36
C SER A 652 22.81 -9.22 38.24
N GLY A 653 22.58 -8.03 37.66
CA GLY A 653 23.33 -7.52 36.52
C GLY A 653 22.93 -8.13 35.17
N ALA A 654 21.84 -8.92 35.12
CA ALA A 654 21.37 -9.53 33.87
C ALA A 654 21.03 -8.49 32.80
N ILE A 655 20.46 -7.33 33.20
CA ILE A 655 20.16 -6.22 32.27
C ILE A 655 21.45 -5.63 31.68
N ALA A 656 22.46 -5.37 32.53
CA ALA A 656 23.73 -4.79 32.08
C ALA A 656 24.49 -5.72 31.13
N LYS A 657 24.40 -7.04 31.35
CA LYS A 657 25.04 -8.06 30.47
C LYS A 657 24.59 -8.01 29.01
N PHE A 658 23.38 -7.51 28.72
CA PHE A 658 22.90 -7.37 27.34
C PHE A 658 23.75 -6.39 26.52
N ILE A 659 24.42 -5.46 27.20
CA ILE A 659 25.18 -4.38 26.58
C ILE A 659 26.60 -4.30 27.17
N GLU A 660 27.09 -5.42 27.71
CA GLU A 660 28.44 -5.51 28.24
C GLU A 660 29.47 -5.27 27.12
N GLN A 661 30.57 -4.62 27.47
CA GLN A 661 31.58 -4.18 26.51
C GLN A 661 32.14 -5.35 25.68
N SER A 662 32.28 -6.54 26.26
CA SER A 662 32.71 -7.75 25.54
C SER A 662 31.72 -8.16 24.44
N ALA A 663 30.41 -8.07 24.71
CA ALA A 663 29.39 -8.32 23.71
C ALA A 663 29.41 -7.23 22.63
N VAL A 664 29.49 -5.95 23.00
CA VAL A 664 29.51 -4.84 22.03
C VAL A 664 30.76 -4.89 21.12
N GLU A 665 31.93 -5.20 21.68
CA GLU A 665 33.18 -5.31 20.93
C GLU A 665 33.20 -6.53 19.99
N GLN A 666 32.51 -7.62 20.35
CA GLN A 666 32.42 -8.82 19.51
C GLN A 666 31.75 -8.55 18.14
N TYR A 667 30.82 -7.61 18.09
CA TYR A 667 30.00 -7.36 16.90
C TYR A 667 30.32 -6.03 16.21
N ARG A 668 31.30 -5.27 16.70
CA ARG A 668 31.73 -3.99 16.13
C ARG A 668 32.95 -4.17 15.22
N ASN A 669 33.03 -3.40 14.14
CA ASN A 669 34.27 -3.29 13.38
C ASN A 669 35.39 -2.71 14.28
N PRO A 670 36.58 -3.33 14.32
CA PRO A 670 37.70 -2.79 15.05
C PRO A 670 38.12 -1.40 14.51
N PRO A 671 38.72 -0.51 15.33
CA PRO A 671 38.98 0.89 14.97
C PRO A 671 40.02 1.15 13.86
N ALA A 672 40.46 0.11 13.15
CA ALA A 672 41.39 0.21 12.03
C ALA A 672 40.99 -0.83 10.97
N HIS A 673 41.12 -0.46 9.69
CA HIS A 673 40.70 -1.20 8.47
C HIS A 673 41.32 -2.60 8.25
N SER A 674 41.64 -3.36 9.30
CA SER A 674 42.30 -4.67 9.22
C SER A 674 41.34 -5.86 9.28
N ARG A 675 40.11 -5.71 9.78
CA ARG A 675 39.08 -6.77 9.80
C ARG A 675 37.67 -6.18 9.67
N PHE A 676 36.91 -6.65 8.68
CA PHE A 676 35.47 -6.46 8.63
C PHE A 676 34.78 -7.62 9.33
N VAL A 677 33.70 -7.35 10.07
CA VAL A 677 32.87 -8.43 10.61
C VAL A 677 32.23 -9.22 9.46
N SER A 678 32.05 -10.53 9.63
CA SER A 678 31.39 -11.39 8.64
C SER A 678 29.88 -11.35 8.78
N LEU A 679 29.17 -11.75 7.72
CA LEU A 679 27.71 -11.93 7.76
C LEU A 679 27.27 -12.93 8.84
N SER A 680 28.07 -13.98 9.07
CA SER A 680 27.84 -14.94 10.17
C SER A 680 27.89 -14.28 11.56
N THR A 681 28.70 -13.23 11.73
CA THR A 681 28.74 -12.46 12.98
C THR A 681 27.51 -11.57 13.10
N ALA A 682 27.01 -10.97 12.02
CA ALA A 682 25.73 -10.26 12.02
C ALA A 682 24.55 -11.19 12.36
N GLN A 683 24.53 -12.43 11.86
CA GLN A 683 23.55 -13.45 12.25
C GLN A 683 23.68 -13.85 13.73
N ALA A 684 24.89 -13.96 14.26
CA ALA A 684 25.12 -14.20 15.68
C ALA A 684 24.61 -13.03 16.53
N CYS A 685 24.84 -11.79 16.09
CA CYS A 685 24.30 -10.59 16.71
C CYS A 685 22.76 -10.60 16.72
N LYS A 686 22.10 -10.91 15.59
CA LYS A 686 20.64 -11.08 15.52
C LYS A 686 20.14 -12.08 16.57
N ARG A 687 20.79 -13.25 16.67
CA ARG A 687 20.41 -14.28 17.67
C ARG A 687 20.57 -13.78 19.10
N HIS A 688 21.66 -13.10 19.41
CA HIS A 688 21.90 -12.51 20.72
C HIS A 688 20.82 -11.47 21.07
N VAL A 689 20.56 -10.50 20.18
CA VAL A 689 19.57 -9.44 20.39
C VAL A 689 18.16 -10.03 20.55
N VAL A 690 17.78 -11.02 19.74
CA VAL A 690 16.48 -11.71 19.86
C VAL A 690 16.31 -12.39 21.22
N GLN A 691 17.38 -12.99 21.76
CA GLN A 691 17.36 -13.56 23.12
C GLN A 691 17.18 -12.46 24.17
N CYS A 692 17.87 -11.33 24.02
CA CYS A 692 17.76 -10.21 24.94
C CYS A 692 16.35 -9.58 24.95
N ILE A 693 15.73 -9.41 23.77
CA ILE A 693 14.36 -8.87 23.64
C ILE A 693 13.34 -9.71 24.43
N SER A 694 13.49 -11.04 24.40
CA SER A 694 12.61 -11.94 25.14
C SER A 694 12.69 -11.68 26.65
N GLY A 695 13.89 -11.43 27.19
CA GLY A 695 14.08 -11.05 28.59
C GLY A 695 13.48 -9.68 28.93
N LEU A 696 13.62 -8.67 28.04
CA LEU A 696 13.07 -7.33 28.27
C LEU A 696 11.53 -7.33 28.39
N ALA A 697 10.86 -8.16 27.58
CA ALA A 697 9.41 -8.33 27.64
C ALA A 697 8.93 -8.94 28.97
N GLU A 698 9.73 -9.79 29.60
CA GLU A 698 9.41 -10.40 30.91
C GLU A 698 9.61 -9.44 32.09
N TRP A 699 10.39 -8.37 31.92
CA TRP A 699 10.79 -7.46 33.01
C TRP A 699 9.94 -6.19 33.09
N THR A 700 9.12 -5.95 32.08
CA THR A 700 8.25 -4.79 31.97
C THR A 700 6.95 -4.97 32.73
N ILE A 701 6.44 -3.89 33.32
CA ILE A 701 5.06 -3.86 33.82
C ILE A 701 4.13 -3.82 32.58
N PRO A 702 3.06 -4.64 32.50
CA PRO A 702 2.18 -4.72 31.33
C PRO A 702 1.50 -3.41 30.90
N SER A 703 1.64 -2.32 31.67
CA SER A 703 1.09 -0.99 31.36
C SER A 703 1.61 -0.38 30.05
N ARG A 704 2.67 -0.93 29.45
CA ARG A 704 3.05 -0.63 28.05
C ARG A 704 1.92 -0.91 27.04
N LEU A 705 0.98 -1.81 27.34
CA LEU A 705 -0.19 -2.12 26.50
C LEU A 705 -1.43 -1.22 26.75
N MET A 706 -1.39 -0.33 27.75
CA MET A 706 -2.57 0.46 28.18
C MET A 706 -2.52 1.96 27.86
N LYS A 707 -1.52 2.46 27.14
CA LYS A 707 -1.46 3.90 26.73
C LYS A 707 -2.49 4.30 25.64
N ILE A 708 -3.62 3.58 25.51
CA ILE A 708 -4.80 3.98 24.71
C ILE A 708 -6.09 3.98 25.56
N ALA A 709 -5.98 4.20 26.87
CA ALA A 709 -7.14 4.60 27.66
C ALA A 709 -7.02 6.10 27.96
N PRO A 710 -7.83 6.98 27.36
CA PRO A 710 -7.91 8.36 27.82
C PRO A 710 -8.36 8.33 29.27
N SER A 711 -7.66 9.08 30.11
CA SER A 711 -8.04 9.35 31.49
C SER A 711 -9.48 9.87 31.51
N MET A 712 -10.42 9.01 31.92
CA MET A 712 -11.68 9.48 32.49
C MET A 712 -11.37 10.03 33.88
N GLN A 713 -11.24 11.35 33.97
CA GLN A 713 -11.67 12.13 35.12
C GLN A 713 -12.73 13.11 34.64
#